data_AF-A0A2G5TY17-F1
#
_entry.id   AF-A0A2G5TY17-F1
#
_cell.length_a   1.000
_cell.length_b   1.000
_cell.length_c   1.000
_cell.angle_alpha   90.00
_cell.angle_beta   90.00
_cell.angle_gamma   90.00
#
_symmetry.space_group_name_H-M   'P 1'
#
loop_
_entity.id
_entity.type
_entity.pdbx_description
1 polymer ?
#
loop_
_entity_poly.entity_id
_entity_poly.type
_entity_poly.pdbx_seq_one_letter_code
_entity_poly.pdbx_strand_id
1 'polypeptide(L)'
;MVLLPFSARNTSETNDWNGSKLKDDSKHYKLLVVGGGAGGLGAASKFARKLPRGSVGIIEPHEDHYYQPGFTLVGGGLMTLRETTRKQEKLIPSGAKWIRNEVVLFTPTQNMVTLDGGEDISYDYMVVAMGAHLRFDKIKGALEALETPGVCSNYSPFHVEKHYREVMNFQGGNAIYTYPNGPIKCAGAPQKACYITDSILRQRGVRENAHMIYATSLDKIFGVENYVKPLEEVAQEKDIDVRTRRNLIEIDTSKNSATFQLLDENGAATEDTEKIEYSLLHIGPPCSAPKALRKSPFADKTGFMDVDDGTLQSKKFPNVFGVGDCMNTPNAKTAASVSSHLKTLDRNLTFAMLGKKPYFKYDGYASCPLVVSKNRVILAEFNSKGPLETTPLNQGKPAYWAFLLKKYFMPALYWNGLIRGYWNGPATIRKFSRLDGNAIYTYPNGPIKCAGAPQKSCYITDSILRQRGVQENAHMIYATSLDKSFGVENYLKPLEEVAQEKDIDVRTRRNLIEIDTSKNSATFQILDEDGAATEDTEKIEYSLLHIGPPCSAPKALRKSPFADKTGFMDVDGGTLQSKKFPNVFGVGDCMNTPNAKTAASVSSHLKTLDRNLTFAMLGKKPYFKYDGYASCPLVVSKNRVILAEFNSKGPLETTPLNEEKPAYWAFLLKKYFMPALYWNGLIRGYWNGPATIRKFSRLVDSKKRHGSCEL
;
A
#
# COMPACT_ATOMS: atom_id res chain seq x y z
N MET A 1 -23.86 -14.53 -45.66
CA MET A 1 -25.02 -13.74 -45.20
C MET A 1 -24.54 -12.85 -44.06
N VAL A 2 -23.93 -11.69 -44.38
CA VAL A 2 -24.51 -10.32 -44.34
C VAL A 2 -24.64 -9.87 -42.87
N LEU A 3 -23.88 -8.91 -42.34
CA LEU A 3 -23.83 -7.47 -42.71
C LEU A 3 -22.47 -6.79 -42.43
N LEU A 4 -22.12 -5.85 -43.32
CA LEU A 4 -20.98 -4.93 -43.34
C LEU A 4 -21.16 -3.71 -42.40
N PRO A 5 -20.07 -3.01 -42.01
CA PRO A 5 -20.11 -1.74 -41.30
C PRO A 5 -20.21 -0.53 -42.25
N PHE A 6 -20.93 0.51 -41.81
CA PHE A 6 -21.08 1.80 -42.50
C PHE A 6 -19.84 2.69 -42.33
N SER A 7 -19.39 3.30 -43.43
CA SER A 7 -18.38 4.37 -43.48
C SER A 7 -19.02 5.74 -43.66
N ALA A 8 -18.38 6.81 -43.18
CA ALA A 8 -18.53 8.18 -43.69
C ALA A 8 -17.15 8.86 -43.56
N ARG A 9 -16.39 8.92 -44.66
CA ARG A 9 -16.15 10.07 -45.57
C ARG A 9 -15.27 11.19 -44.98
N ASN A 10 -14.03 11.22 -45.49
CA ASN A 10 -13.14 12.37 -45.55
C ASN A 10 -13.61 13.36 -46.62
N THR A 11 -13.53 14.65 -46.33
CA THR A 11 -13.30 15.71 -47.32
C THR A 11 -12.55 16.86 -46.66
N SER A 12 -11.31 17.13 -47.08
CA SER A 12 -10.74 18.48 -47.08
C SER A 12 -9.51 18.52 -48.00
N GLU A 13 -9.74 19.12 -49.16
CA GLU A 13 -8.93 20.13 -49.86
C GLU A 13 -7.40 20.03 -49.85
N THR A 14 -6.88 20.00 -51.07
CA THR A 14 -5.50 20.25 -51.51
C THR A 14 -5.13 21.72 -51.38
N ASN A 15 -3.91 22.02 -50.91
CA ASN A 15 -3.12 23.16 -51.39
C ASN A 15 -1.61 22.86 -51.23
N ASP A 16 -0.89 22.95 -52.34
CA ASP A 16 0.56 22.86 -52.45
C ASP A 16 1.27 24.01 -51.73
N TRP A 17 2.43 23.73 -51.10
CA TRP A 17 3.64 24.57 -51.29
C TRP A 17 4.93 23.90 -50.81
N ASN A 18 6.00 24.19 -51.55
CA ASN A 18 7.35 23.64 -51.51
C ASN A 18 8.14 23.91 -50.22
N GLY A 19 9.01 22.94 -49.89
CA GLY A 19 10.40 23.27 -49.57
C GLY A 19 10.72 23.72 -48.15
N SER A 20 10.57 22.83 -47.17
CA SER A 20 11.59 22.71 -46.12
C SER A 20 11.70 21.24 -45.70
N LYS A 21 12.92 20.71 -45.66
CA LYS A 21 13.22 19.39 -45.10
C LYS A 21 12.84 19.40 -43.61
N LEU A 22 11.60 19.04 -43.29
CA LEU A 22 11.24 18.62 -41.95
C LEU A 22 11.76 17.20 -41.79
N LYS A 23 12.77 17.04 -40.92
CA LYS A 23 13.17 15.74 -40.37
C LYS A 23 11.95 15.16 -39.65
N ASP A 24 11.18 14.36 -40.37
CA ASP A 24 10.22 13.43 -39.80
C ASP A 24 11.02 12.21 -39.29
N ASP A 25 11.22 12.10 -37.97
CA ASP A 25 11.59 10.84 -37.26
C ASP A 25 11.80 10.99 -35.72
N SER A 26 11.17 11.95 -35.03
CA SER A 26 11.30 11.99 -33.55
C SER A 26 10.44 10.89 -32.90
N LYS A 27 11.07 9.92 -32.24
CA LYS A 27 10.38 8.87 -31.47
C LYS A 27 9.75 9.50 -30.22
N HIS A 28 8.42 9.52 -30.17
CA HIS A 28 7.66 10.09 -29.05
C HIS A 28 7.03 9.00 -28.16
N TYR A 29 7.01 9.23 -26.84
CA TYR A 29 6.33 8.34 -25.87
C TYR A 29 5.45 9.12 -24.88
N LYS A 30 4.26 8.61 -24.60
CA LYS A 30 3.42 9.15 -23.52
C LYS A 30 4.09 9.08 -22.15
N LEU A 31 4.85 8.01 -21.90
CA LEU A 31 5.70 7.89 -20.73
C LEU A 31 7.09 7.42 -21.12
N LEU A 32 8.09 8.22 -20.85
CA LEU A 32 9.49 7.85 -20.99
C LEU A 32 10.10 7.54 -19.61
N VAL A 33 10.69 6.35 -19.46
CA VAL A 33 11.40 5.94 -18.25
C VAL A 33 12.89 5.90 -18.55
N VAL A 34 13.68 6.69 -17.81
CA VAL A 34 15.12 6.80 -18.01
C VAL A 34 15.84 6.01 -16.91
N GLY A 35 16.42 4.88 -17.29
CA GLY A 35 17.02 3.87 -16.41
C GLY A 35 16.15 2.63 -16.29
N GLY A 36 16.73 1.44 -16.51
CA GLY A 36 16.09 0.12 -16.47
C GLY A 36 16.41 -0.68 -15.21
N GLY A 37 16.78 0.00 -14.12
CA GLY A 37 17.00 -0.59 -12.80
C GLY A 37 15.70 -0.92 -12.05
N ALA A 38 15.80 -1.20 -10.74
CA ALA A 38 14.67 -1.62 -9.91
C ALA A 38 13.48 -0.65 -9.97
N GLY A 39 13.76 0.66 -9.88
CA GLY A 39 12.75 1.71 -9.95
C GLY A 39 12.15 1.86 -11.35
N GLY A 40 13.00 1.84 -12.37
CA GLY A 40 12.60 2.03 -13.76
C GLY A 40 11.70 0.91 -14.27
N LEU A 41 12.11 -0.36 -14.11
CA LEU A 41 11.28 -1.51 -14.48
C LEU A 41 9.98 -1.56 -13.67
N GLY A 42 10.05 -1.26 -12.37
CA GLY A 42 8.86 -1.20 -11.52
C GLY A 42 7.85 -0.16 -11.99
N ALA A 43 8.31 1.04 -12.36
CA ALA A 43 7.48 2.12 -12.90
C ALA A 43 6.93 1.74 -14.28
N ALA A 44 7.80 1.35 -15.22
CA ALA A 44 7.42 0.96 -16.56
C ALA A 44 6.39 -0.17 -16.57
N SER A 45 6.57 -1.20 -15.72
CA SER A 45 5.62 -2.31 -15.61
C SER A 45 4.24 -1.88 -15.13
N LYS A 46 4.15 -0.93 -14.18
CA LYS A 46 2.87 -0.39 -13.71
C LYS A 46 2.13 0.34 -14.83
N PHE A 47 2.82 1.22 -15.54
CA PHE A 47 2.21 2.06 -16.56
C PHE A 47 1.98 1.32 -17.88
N ALA A 48 2.80 0.33 -18.24
CA ALA A 48 2.55 -0.54 -19.39
C ALA A 48 1.26 -1.37 -19.27
N ARG A 49 0.74 -1.56 -18.04
CA ARG A 49 -0.58 -2.18 -17.81
C ARG A 49 -1.75 -1.20 -17.89
N LYS A 50 -1.49 0.10 -17.77
CA LYS A 50 -2.51 1.17 -17.71
C LYS A 50 -2.65 1.94 -19.01
N LEU A 51 -1.55 2.07 -19.76
CA LEU A 51 -1.46 2.83 -21.00
C LEU A 51 -1.57 1.91 -22.23
N PRO A 52 -1.94 2.45 -23.40
CA PRO A 52 -1.91 1.69 -24.65
C PRO A 52 -0.55 1.06 -24.92
N ARG A 53 -0.55 -0.07 -25.62
CA ARG A 53 0.68 -0.79 -25.98
C ARG A 53 1.61 0.12 -26.79
N GLY A 54 2.89 0.14 -26.45
CA GLY A 54 3.91 0.96 -27.11
C GLY A 54 4.01 2.40 -26.58
N SER A 55 3.10 2.84 -25.70
CA SER A 55 3.14 4.19 -25.13
C SER A 55 4.22 4.41 -24.07
N VAL A 56 4.88 3.35 -23.60
CA VAL A 56 5.94 3.40 -22.59
C VAL A 56 7.29 3.08 -23.23
N GLY A 57 8.24 4.01 -23.16
CA GLY A 57 9.63 3.80 -23.55
C GLY A 57 10.52 3.62 -22.32
N ILE A 58 11.50 2.73 -22.38
CA ILE A 58 12.51 2.52 -21.31
C ILE A 58 13.90 2.68 -21.93
N ILE A 59 14.64 3.69 -21.51
CA ILE A 59 16.05 3.89 -21.93
C ILE A 59 16.96 3.21 -20.91
N GLU A 60 17.70 2.19 -21.34
CA GLU A 60 18.64 1.44 -20.50
C GLU A 60 19.76 0.85 -21.37
N PRO A 61 21.03 1.23 -21.18
CA PRO A 61 22.12 0.76 -22.03
C PRO A 61 22.54 -0.68 -21.75
N HIS A 62 22.41 -1.18 -20.52
CA HIS A 62 22.98 -2.46 -20.11
C HIS A 62 22.11 -3.67 -20.48
N GLU A 63 22.78 -4.78 -20.85
CA GLU A 63 22.11 -6.05 -21.15
C GLU A 63 21.69 -6.83 -19.92
N ASP A 64 22.36 -6.60 -18.80
CA ASP A 64 22.20 -7.39 -17.58
C ASP A 64 21.61 -6.54 -16.46
N HIS A 65 20.66 -7.13 -15.77
CA HIS A 65 20.01 -6.57 -14.61
C HIS A 65 20.43 -7.32 -13.35
N TYR A 66 20.78 -6.56 -12.32
CA TYR A 66 21.28 -7.12 -11.06
C TYR A 66 20.32 -6.88 -9.90
N TYR A 67 20.01 -7.94 -9.16
CA TYR A 67 19.49 -7.85 -7.80
C TYR A 67 20.64 -7.51 -6.83
N GLN A 68 21.05 -6.25 -6.83
CA GLN A 68 22.18 -5.74 -6.05
C GLN A 68 22.09 -5.99 -4.52
N PRO A 69 20.91 -6.02 -3.87
CA PRO A 69 20.84 -6.42 -2.45
C PRO A 69 21.33 -7.85 -2.17
N GLY A 70 21.46 -8.68 -3.21
CA GLY A 70 22.10 -10.00 -3.13
C GLY A 70 23.63 -9.95 -3.06
N PHE A 71 24.28 -8.86 -3.49
CA PHE A 71 25.75 -8.78 -3.58
C PHE A 71 26.45 -8.98 -2.23
N THR A 72 25.88 -8.51 -1.13
CA THR A 72 26.38 -8.82 0.22
C THR A 72 26.44 -10.33 0.49
N LEU A 73 25.47 -11.11 0.00
CA LEU A 73 25.47 -12.57 0.14
C LEU A 73 26.42 -13.25 -0.83
N VAL A 74 26.62 -12.68 -2.02
CA VAL A 74 27.62 -13.15 -2.99
C VAL A 74 29.03 -13.01 -2.42
N GLY A 75 29.36 -11.82 -1.90
CA GLY A 75 30.63 -11.59 -1.21
C GLY A 75 30.80 -12.43 0.07
N GLY A 76 29.73 -13.02 0.59
CA GLY A 76 29.75 -13.96 1.71
C GLY A 76 29.76 -15.44 1.34
N GLY A 77 29.78 -15.79 0.06
CA GLY A 77 29.68 -17.16 -0.42
C GLY A 77 28.32 -17.83 -0.13
N LEU A 78 27.26 -17.04 0.09
CA LEU A 78 25.91 -17.53 0.41
C LEU A 78 24.96 -17.50 -0.79
N MET A 79 25.36 -16.82 -1.87
CA MET A 79 24.74 -16.74 -3.19
C MET A 79 25.84 -16.63 -4.25
N THR A 80 25.48 -16.80 -5.51
CA THR A 80 26.35 -16.57 -6.68
C THR A 80 25.92 -15.30 -7.42
N LEU A 81 26.84 -14.67 -8.16
CA LEU A 81 26.49 -13.52 -9.01
C LEU A 81 25.41 -13.90 -10.03
N ARG A 82 25.49 -15.12 -10.57
CA ARG A 82 24.50 -15.68 -11.52
C ARG A 82 23.08 -15.68 -10.95
N GLU A 83 22.88 -16.09 -9.69
CA GLU A 83 21.56 -16.08 -9.04
C GLU A 83 20.96 -14.66 -8.90
N THR A 84 21.83 -13.65 -8.88
CA THR A 84 21.44 -12.24 -8.80
C THR A 84 21.33 -11.55 -10.16
N THR A 85 21.56 -12.25 -11.27
CA THR A 85 21.65 -11.65 -12.61
C THR A 85 20.55 -12.19 -13.54
N ARG A 86 19.93 -11.30 -14.31
CA ARG A 86 18.99 -11.66 -15.39
C ARG A 86 19.22 -10.76 -16.59
N LYS A 87 19.01 -11.28 -17.80
CA LYS A 87 19.03 -10.48 -19.03
C LYS A 87 17.90 -9.43 -19.00
N GLN A 88 18.25 -8.17 -19.19
CA GLN A 88 17.38 -6.99 -19.18
C GLN A 88 16.19 -7.18 -20.14
N GLU A 89 16.44 -7.71 -21.33
CA GLU A 89 15.42 -8.04 -22.34
C GLU A 89 14.25 -8.85 -21.78
N LYS A 90 14.54 -9.87 -20.95
CA LYS A 90 13.53 -10.76 -20.35
C LYS A 90 12.70 -10.09 -19.26
N LEU A 91 13.09 -8.89 -18.83
CA LEU A 91 12.44 -8.12 -17.77
C LEU A 91 11.61 -6.96 -18.33
N ILE A 92 11.75 -6.62 -19.61
CA ILE A 92 10.97 -5.59 -20.26
C ILE A 92 9.49 -6.02 -20.27
N PRO A 93 8.56 -5.17 -19.77
CA PRO A 93 7.14 -5.52 -19.77
C PRO A 93 6.60 -5.54 -21.21
N SER A 94 5.72 -6.49 -21.52
CA SER A 94 5.21 -6.77 -22.88
C SER A 94 4.51 -5.60 -23.60
N GLY A 95 4.14 -4.55 -22.85
CA GLY A 95 3.53 -3.32 -23.37
C GLY A 95 4.49 -2.14 -23.57
N ALA A 96 5.77 -2.27 -23.20
CA ALA A 96 6.77 -1.22 -23.30
C ALA A 96 7.83 -1.52 -24.37
N LYS A 97 8.54 -0.48 -24.81
CA LYS A 97 9.66 -0.57 -25.74
C LYS A 97 10.98 -0.31 -25.01
N TRP A 98 11.93 -1.21 -25.17
CA TRP A 98 13.30 -1.01 -24.70
C TRP A 98 14.10 -0.24 -25.75
N ILE A 99 14.72 0.84 -25.30
CA ILE A 99 15.66 1.66 -26.06
C ILE A 99 17.02 1.40 -25.43
N ARG A 100 17.81 0.54 -26.07
CA ARG A 100 19.12 0.13 -25.58
C ARG A 100 20.17 1.20 -25.91
N ASN A 101 20.13 2.30 -25.17
CA ASN A 101 21.03 3.43 -25.33
C ASN A 101 21.16 4.18 -23.98
N GLU A 102 22.07 5.15 -23.90
CA GLU A 102 22.29 6.01 -22.75
C GLU A 102 21.71 7.41 -23.00
N VAL A 103 21.19 8.07 -21.97
CA VAL A 103 20.82 9.50 -22.03
C VAL A 103 22.03 10.35 -21.69
N VAL A 104 22.39 11.28 -22.57
CA VAL A 104 23.53 12.20 -22.38
C VAL A 104 23.09 13.63 -22.06
N LEU A 105 21.88 14.02 -22.46
CA LEU A 105 21.32 15.36 -22.22
C LEU A 105 19.82 15.30 -21.90
N PHE A 106 19.39 16.14 -20.95
CA PHE A 106 17.99 16.36 -20.62
C PHE A 106 17.58 17.78 -21.03
N THR A 107 16.55 17.89 -21.87
CA THR A 107 15.97 19.17 -22.32
C THR A 107 14.50 19.25 -21.90
N PRO A 108 14.22 19.34 -20.58
CA PRO A 108 12.87 19.23 -20.04
C PRO A 108 11.94 20.39 -20.44
N THR A 109 12.47 21.55 -20.81
CA THR A 109 11.69 22.67 -21.36
C THR A 109 11.08 22.35 -22.73
N GLN A 110 11.65 21.38 -23.45
CA GLN A 110 11.16 20.88 -24.73
C GLN A 110 10.56 19.47 -24.61
N ASN A 111 10.44 18.93 -23.39
CA ASN A 111 10.03 17.56 -23.10
C ASN A 111 10.81 16.51 -23.90
N MET A 112 12.13 16.60 -23.88
CA MET A 112 13.01 15.78 -24.70
C MET A 112 14.25 15.31 -23.95
N VAL A 113 14.79 14.17 -24.35
CA VAL A 113 16.14 13.71 -23.99
C VAL A 113 16.95 13.41 -25.24
N THR A 114 18.25 13.67 -25.20
CA THR A 114 19.19 13.28 -26.26
C THR A 114 19.96 12.06 -25.80
N LEU A 115 19.99 11.05 -26.66
CA LEU A 115 20.73 9.82 -26.47
C LEU A 115 22.19 9.95 -26.87
N ASP A 116 23.02 9.02 -26.41
CA ASP A 116 24.34 8.83 -26.98
C ASP A 116 24.21 8.53 -28.49
N GLY A 117 25.04 9.19 -29.30
CA GLY A 117 24.90 9.25 -30.76
C GLY A 117 24.00 10.37 -31.31
N GLY A 118 23.35 11.17 -30.45
CA GLY A 118 22.65 12.41 -30.85
C GLY A 118 21.18 12.24 -31.28
N GLU A 119 20.59 11.06 -31.12
CA GLU A 119 19.15 10.83 -31.35
C GLU A 119 18.32 11.49 -30.24
N ASP A 120 17.28 12.23 -30.61
CA ASP A 120 16.36 12.87 -29.69
C ASP A 120 15.06 12.04 -29.50
N ILE A 121 14.64 11.90 -28.24
CA ILE A 121 13.38 11.24 -27.85
C ILE A 121 12.50 12.21 -27.08
N SER A 122 11.27 12.43 -27.55
CA SER A 122 10.30 13.30 -26.90
C SER A 122 9.31 12.52 -26.01
N TYR A 123 8.70 13.21 -25.04
CA TYR A 123 7.77 12.60 -24.10
C TYR A 123 6.63 13.52 -23.66
N ASP A 124 5.50 12.94 -23.23
CA ASP A 124 4.49 13.69 -22.46
C ASP A 124 4.88 13.77 -20.98
N TYR A 125 5.27 12.62 -20.41
CA TYR A 125 5.72 12.48 -19.02
C TYR A 125 7.02 11.71 -18.94
N MET A 126 7.86 12.02 -17.97
CA MET A 126 9.14 11.33 -17.75
C MET A 126 9.29 10.84 -16.31
N VAL A 127 9.80 9.62 -16.15
CA VAL A 127 10.27 9.08 -14.87
C VAL A 127 11.78 8.87 -14.94
N VAL A 128 12.53 9.56 -14.10
CA VAL A 128 13.98 9.41 -13.97
C VAL A 128 14.28 8.37 -12.88
N ALA A 129 14.95 7.29 -13.27
CA ALA A 129 15.27 6.14 -12.41
C ALA A 129 16.70 5.61 -12.65
N MET A 130 17.64 6.52 -12.87
CA MET A 130 19.03 6.21 -13.26
C MET A 130 19.91 5.67 -12.11
N GLY A 131 19.36 5.51 -10.91
CA GLY A 131 20.11 5.04 -9.75
C GLY A 131 21.23 5.99 -9.32
N ALA A 132 22.30 5.44 -8.76
CA ALA A 132 23.48 6.18 -8.33
C ALA A 132 24.75 5.63 -8.98
N HIS A 133 25.67 6.52 -9.31
CA HIS A 133 26.95 6.22 -9.91
C HIS A 133 28.03 6.05 -8.83
N LEU A 134 28.72 4.90 -8.86
CA LEU A 134 29.81 4.55 -7.94
C LEU A 134 31.05 5.39 -8.26
N ARG A 135 31.63 6.06 -7.27
CA ARG A 135 32.77 6.97 -7.44
C ARG A 135 34.04 6.42 -6.81
N PHE A 136 34.49 5.25 -7.29
CA PHE A 136 35.81 4.72 -6.90
C PHE A 136 36.94 5.68 -7.30
N ASP A 137 36.76 6.43 -8.39
CA ASP A 137 37.66 7.48 -8.88
C ASP A 137 37.90 8.64 -7.88
N LYS A 138 37.04 8.79 -6.86
CA LYS A 138 37.25 9.78 -5.80
C LYS A 138 38.27 9.36 -4.73
N ILE A 139 38.67 8.08 -4.73
CA ILE A 139 39.67 7.54 -3.82
C ILE A 139 40.92 7.28 -4.66
N LYS A 140 42.00 8.00 -4.36
CA LYS A 140 43.26 7.89 -5.11
C LYS A 140 43.76 6.43 -5.05
N GLY A 141 44.07 5.86 -6.21
CA GLY A 141 44.57 4.48 -6.33
C GLY A 141 43.51 3.37 -6.21
N ALA A 142 42.22 3.69 -6.00
CA ALA A 142 41.21 2.66 -5.73
C ALA A 142 40.82 1.83 -6.96
N LEU A 143 40.83 2.40 -8.16
CA LEU A 143 40.52 1.66 -9.38
C LEU A 143 41.62 0.64 -9.68
N GLU A 144 42.87 1.05 -9.54
CA GLU A 144 44.04 0.18 -9.69
C GLU A 144 44.05 -0.90 -8.60
N ALA A 145 43.77 -0.52 -7.36
CA ALA A 145 43.74 -1.45 -6.22
C ALA A 145 42.66 -2.52 -6.36
N LEU A 146 41.49 -2.22 -6.95
CA LEU A 146 40.45 -3.22 -7.16
C LEU A 146 40.90 -4.38 -8.08
N GLU A 147 41.98 -4.20 -8.84
CA GLU A 147 42.59 -5.25 -9.66
C GLU A 147 43.69 -6.05 -8.94
N THR A 148 44.16 -5.60 -7.75
CA THR A 148 45.23 -6.27 -6.98
C THR A 148 44.71 -7.15 -5.85
N PRO A 149 45.39 -8.23 -5.44
CA PRO A 149 44.98 -9.04 -4.28
C PRO A 149 44.74 -8.21 -3.02
N GLY A 150 43.90 -8.71 -2.11
CA GLY A 150 43.61 -8.05 -0.84
C GLY A 150 42.63 -6.88 -0.89
N VAL A 151 42.19 -6.41 -2.06
CA VAL A 151 41.23 -5.28 -2.18
C VAL A 151 39.97 -5.70 -2.93
N CYS A 152 38.80 -5.40 -2.38
CA CYS A 152 37.51 -5.83 -2.93
C CYS A 152 36.37 -4.83 -2.68
N SER A 153 35.22 -5.05 -3.33
CA SER A 153 34.00 -4.29 -3.04
C SER A 153 32.74 -5.05 -3.46
N ASN A 154 31.73 -5.08 -2.59
CA ASN A 154 30.43 -5.68 -2.90
C ASN A 154 29.48 -4.76 -3.69
N TYR A 155 29.92 -3.59 -4.13
CA TYR A 155 29.06 -2.59 -4.77
C TYR A 155 28.95 -2.72 -6.30
N SER A 156 29.85 -3.49 -6.90
CA SER A 156 30.00 -3.68 -8.34
C SER A 156 29.83 -5.17 -8.69
N PRO A 157 29.06 -5.51 -9.75
CA PRO A 157 28.99 -6.89 -10.24
C PRO A 157 30.37 -7.42 -10.68
N PHE A 158 31.29 -6.54 -11.07
CA PHE A 158 32.63 -6.91 -11.53
C PHE A 158 33.59 -7.28 -10.38
N HIS A 159 33.32 -6.79 -9.16
CA HIS A 159 34.23 -6.95 -8.02
C HIS A 159 33.63 -7.75 -6.85
N VAL A 160 32.33 -8.05 -6.87
CA VAL A 160 31.63 -8.67 -5.72
C VAL A 160 32.13 -10.07 -5.39
N GLU A 161 32.45 -10.90 -6.40
CA GLU A 161 32.93 -12.26 -6.17
C GLU A 161 34.35 -12.28 -5.58
N LYS A 162 35.11 -11.20 -5.79
CA LYS A 162 36.45 -11.05 -5.23
C LYS A 162 36.41 -11.00 -3.70
N HIS A 163 35.40 -10.40 -3.09
CA HIS A 163 35.31 -10.33 -1.63
C HIS A 163 35.36 -11.72 -0.97
N TYR A 164 34.56 -12.68 -1.47
CA TYR A 164 34.58 -14.03 -0.92
C TYR A 164 35.94 -14.71 -1.15
N ARG A 165 36.53 -14.53 -2.34
CA ARG A 165 37.84 -15.09 -2.68
C ARG A 165 38.95 -14.57 -1.76
N GLU A 166 39.05 -13.26 -1.57
CA GLU A 166 40.06 -12.65 -0.70
C GLU A 166 39.87 -13.10 0.76
N VAL A 167 38.61 -13.15 1.23
CA VAL A 167 38.30 -13.65 2.58
C VAL A 167 38.69 -15.11 2.76
N MET A 168 38.60 -15.95 1.72
CA MET A 168 39.05 -17.35 1.78
C MET A 168 40.58 -17.49 1.75
N ASN A 169 41.30 -16.53 1.15
CA ASN A 169 42.76 -16.52 1.08
C ASN A 169 43.42 -15.85 2.29
N PHE A 170 42.68 -15.01 3.02
CA PHE A 170 43.17 -14.28 4.19
C PHE A 170 43.74 -15.20 5.27
N GLN A 171 44.94 -14.90 5.76
CA GLN A 171 45.64 -15.68 6.80
C GLN A 171 45.75 -14.94 8.15
N GLY A 172 45.79 -13.60 8.12
CA GLY A 172 45.95 -12.75 9.28
C GLY A 172 46.26 -11.30 8.89
N GLY A 173 46.34 -10.41 9.88
CA GLY A 173 46.58 -8.98 9.72
C GLY A 173 45.31 -8.14 9.80
N ASN A 174 45.35 -6.92 9.26
CA ASN A 174 44.21 -6.00 9.30
C ASN A 174 43.20 -6.31 8.18
N ALA A 175 41.93 -6.49 8.55
CA ALA A 175 40.80 -6.60 7.63
C ALA A 175 39.90 -5.37 7.78
N ILE A 176 40.01 -4.44 6.82
CA ILE A 176 39.43 -3.10 6.90
C ILE A 176 38.18 -2.98 6.02
N TYR A 177 37.11 -2.43 6.56
CA TYR A 177 35.84 -2.17 5.86
C TYR A 177 35.51 -0.70 5.95
N THR A 178 35.23 -0.06 4.81
CA THR A 178 35.11 1.40 4.76
C THR A 178 33.70 1.90 4.47
N TYR A 179 33.32 3.01 5.11
CA TYR A 179 32.13 3.79 4.79
C TYR A 179 32.55 5.24 4.45
N PRO A 180 32.14 5.79 3.30
CA PRO A 180 32.70 7.03 2.77
C PRO A 180 32.00 8.27 3.31
N ASN A 181 32.70 9.41 3.33
CA ASN A 181 32.12 10.72 3.59
C ASN A 181 31.34 11.24 2.38
N GLY A 182 30.10 10.76 2.23
CA GLY A 182 29.18 11.19 1.18
C GLY A 182 28.00 10.24 0.99
N PRO A 183 27.13 10.50 0.00
CA PRO A 183 26.01 9.62 -0.30
C PRO A 183 26.49 8.22 -0.66
N ILE A 184 25.80 7.19 -0.19
CA ILE A 184 26.06 5.80 -0.54
C ILE A 184 24.73 5.05 -0.67
N LYS A 185 24.63 4.14 -1.65
CA LYS A 185 23.47 3.23 -1.73
C LYS A 185 23.59 2.13 -0.68
N CYS A 186 22.51 1.80 0.01
CA CYS A 186 22.51 0.80 1.09
C CYS A 186 23.63 1.02 2.14
N ALA A 187 23.52 2.10 2.92
CA ALA A 187 24.47 2.49 3.97
C ALA A 187 24.96 1.35 4.90
N GLY A 188 24.13 0.36 5.20
CA GLY A 188 24.55 -0.77 6.02
C GLY A 188 25.42 -1.82 5.31
N ALA A 189 25.58 -1.80 3.99
CA ALA A 189 26.31 -2.86 3.27
C ALA A 189 27.80 -3.01 3.62
N PRO A 190 28.57 -1.96 3.96
CA PRO A 190 29.97 -2.12 4.34
C PRO A 190 30.14 -2.90 5.65
N GLN A 191 29.38 -2.57 6.69
CA GLN A 191 29.37 -3.32 7.95
C GLN A 191 28.83 -4.75 7.79
N LYS A 192 27.85 -4.99 6.90
CA LYS A 192 27.41 -6.36 6.58
C LYS A 192 28.56 -7.22 6.02
N ALA A 193 29.41 -6.63 5.17
CA ALA A 193 30.59 -7.30 4.65
C ALA A 193 31.55 -7.66 5.80
N CYS A 194 31.79 -6.72 6.72
CA CYS A 194 32.59 -6.94 7.93
C CYS A 194 32.07 -8.12 8.77
N TYR A 195 30.79 -8.12 9.13
CA TYR A 195 30.19 -9.16 9.97
C TYR A 195 30.16 -10.56 9.33
N ILE A 196 29.95 -10.61 8.01
CA ILE A 196 30.01 -11.87 7.26
C ILE A 196 31.44 -12.40 7.24
N THR A 197 32.44 -11.54 7.03
CA THR A 197 33.84 -11.96 7.05
C THR A 197 34.25 -12.51 8.40
N ASP A 198 33.91 -11.85 9.51
CA ASP A 198 34.14 -12.38 10.86
C ASP A 198 33.58 -13.82 10.98
N SER A 199 32.34 -14.04 10.49
CA SER A 199 31.72 -15.36 10.52
C SER A 199 32.48 -16.40 9.68
N ILE A 200 33.03 -16.01 8.53
CA ILE A 200 33.82 -16.90 7.67
C ILE A 200 35.18 -17.21 8.31
N LEU A 201 35.87 -16.21 8.85
CA LEU A 201 37.17 -16.40 9.50
C LEU A 201 37.07 -17.28 10.75
N ARG A 202 35.99 -17.13 11.55
CA ARG A 202 35.69 -18.03 12.67
C ARG A 202 35.46 -19.46 12.20
N GLN A 203 34.68 -19.64 11.13
CA GLN A 203 34.45 -20.97 10.54
C GLN A 203 35.75 -21.61 10.02
N ARG A 204 36.68 -20.80 9.51
CA ARG A 204 37.99 -21.24 9.02
C ARG A 204 39.03 -21.45 10.14
N GLY A 205 38.73 -21.06 11.38
CA GLY A 205 39.67 -21.14 12.50
C GLY A 205 40.83 -20.12 12.46
N VAL A 206 40.71 -19.04 11.66
CA VAL A 206 41.78 -18.02 11.50
C VAL A 206 41.38 -16.64 12.00
N ARG A 207 40.25 -16.52 12.71
CA ARG A 207 39.74 -15.22 13.23
C ARG A 207 40.70 -14.57 14.23
N GLU A 208 41.39 -15.35 15.05
CA GLU A 208 42.33 -14.83 16.06
C GLU A 208 43.54 -14.12 15.42
N ASN A 209 43.86 -14.44 14.17
CA ASN A 209 44.93 -13.78 13.43
C ASN A 209 44.48 -12.45 12.78
N ALA A 210 43.18 -12.13 12.86
CA ALA A 210 42.58 -11.01 12.15
C ALA A 210 42.27 -9.85 13.11
N HIS A 211 42.74 -8.65 12.76
CA HIS A 211 42.26 -7.43 13.38
C HIS A 211 41.20 -6.80 12.47
N MET A 212 39.94 -6.92 12.88
CA MET A 212 38.79 -6.48 12.09
C MET A 212 38.49 -5.01 12.35
N ILE A 213 38.63 -4.14 11.34
CA ILE A 213 38.41 -2.70 11.46
C ILE A 213 37.21 -2.29 10.60
N TYR A 214 36.23 -1.62 11.20
CA TYR A 214 35.18 -0.90 10.48
C TYR A 214 35.42 0.61 10.59
N ALA A 215 35.99 1.19 9.53
CA ALA A 215 36.27 2.62 9.45
C ALA A 215 35.10 3.34 8.75
N THR A 216 34.41 4.20 9.48
CA THR A 216 33.23 4.92 8.99
C THR A 216 33.40 6.42 9.11
N SER A 217 32.95 7.17 8.11
CA SER A 217 32.89 8.63 8.19
C SER A 217 31.82 9.15 9.14
N LEU A 218 30.86 8.30 9.53
CA LEU A 218 29.83 8.66 10.50
C LEU A 218 30.42 8.80 11.91
N ASP A 219 29.74 9.55 12.76
CA ASP A 219 30.02 9.68 14.19
C ASP A 219 29.58 8.44 15.01
N LYS A 220 28.80 7.55 14.40
CA LYS A 220 28.28 6.31 15.00
C LYS A 220 28.23 5.15 13.99
N ILE A 221 27.97 3.93 14.49
CA ILE A 221 27.99 2.71 13.65
C ILE A 221 26.85 2.66 12.62
N PHE A 222 25.72 3.33 12.88
CA PHE A 222 24.55 3.35 11.99
C PHE A 222 23.73 4.63 12.14
N GLY A 223 23.17 5.14 11.04
CA GLY A 223 22.47 6.42 11.02
C GLY A 223 21.09 6.47 11.71
N VAL A 224 20.61 5.34 12.25
CA VAL A 224 19.27 5.25 12.87
C VAL A 224 19.42 4.75 14.30
N GLU A 225 19.06 5.60 15.25
CA GLU A 225 19.36 5.45 16.68
C GLU A 225 18.90 4.11 17.28
N ASN A 226 17.68 3.68 16.97
CA ASN A 226 17.11 2.43 17.48
C ASN A 226 17.90 1.17 17.10
N TYR A 227 18.76 1.25 16.09
CA TYR A 227 19.60 0.13 15.64
C TYR A 227 21.07 0.30 16.03
N VAL A 228 21.48 1.44 16.60
CA VAL A 228 22.88 1.71 17.00
C VAL A 228 23.31 0.72 18.08
N LYS A 229 22.65 0.74 19.24
CA LYS A 229 23.00 -0.14 20.36
C LYS A 229 23.04 -1.63 19.99
N PRO A 230 22.03 -2.21 19.30
CA PRO A 230 22.13 -3.60 18.86
C PRO A 230 23.31 -3.90 17.92
N LEU A 231 23.72 -2.94 17.09
CA LEU A 231 24.87 -3.11 16.21
C LEU A 231 26.20 -2.94 16.93
N GLU A 232 26.26 -2.09 17.95
CA GLU A 232 27.41 -1.97 18.86
C GLU A 232 27.60 -3.26 19.66
N GLU A 233 26.52 -3.84 20.19
CA GLU A 233 26.55 -5.16 20.85
C GLU A 233 27.10 -6.24 19.91
N VAL A 234 26.66 -6.26 18.65
CA VAL A 234 27.18 -7.19 17.63
C VAL A 234 28.66 -6.92 17.32
N ALA A 235 29.08 -5.66 17.22
CA ALA A 235 30.48 -5.31 16.97
C ALA A 235 31.38 -5.72 18.13
N GLN A 236 30.93 -5.49 19.37
CA GLN A 236 31.62 -5.87 20.60
C GLN A 236 31.72 -7.39 20.74
N GLU A 237 30.63 -8.14 20.53
CA GLU A 237 30.63 -9.61 20.54
C GLU A 237 31.65 -10.19 19.55
N LYS A 238 31.83 -9.49 18.42
CA LYS A 238 32.72 -9.92 17.34
C LYS A 238 34.13 -9.37 17.45
N ASP A 239 34.44 -8.57 18.47
CA ASP A 239 35.72 -7.89 18.64
C ASP A 239 36.12 -7.09 17.38
N ILE A 240 35.21 -6.24 16.91
CA ILE A 240 35.42 -5.35 15.75
C ILE A 240 35.79 -3.95 16.24
N ASP A 241 36.94 -3.45 15.79
CA ASP A 241 37.38 -2.07 16.02
C ASP A 241 36.57 -1.11 15.12
N VAL A 242 35.61 -0.41 15.73
CA VAL A 242 34.76 0.57 15.03
C VAL A 242 35.40 1.95 15.13
N ARG A 243 35.99 2.42 14.04
CA ARG A 243 36.61 3.76 13.95
C ARG A 243 35.67 4.74 13.26
N THR A 244 35.01 5.57 14.04
CA THR A 244 34.12 6.65 13.57
C THR A 244 34.91 7.84 13.04
N ARG A 245 34.30 8.71 12.23
CA ARG A 245 34.94 9.91 11.66
C ARG A 245 36.22 9.64 10.85
N ARG A 246 36.33 8.50 10.17
CA ARG A 246 37.43 8.17 9.24
C ARG A 246 36.90 8.03 7.82
N ASN A 247 37.45 8.79 6.88
CA ASN A 247 37.09 8.72 5.46
C ASN A 247 38.27 8.21 4.63
N LEU A 248 38.11 7.11 3.89
CA LEU A 248 39.16 6.59 3.00
C LEU A 248 39.39 7.55 1.83
N ILE A 249 40.61 8.02 1.63
CA ILE A 249 40.97 8.96 0.55
C ILE A 249 42.04 8.43 -0.42
N GLU A 250 42.90 7.50 0.02
CA GLU A 250 43.98 6.94 -0.81
C GLU A 250 44.29 5.48 -0.46
N ILE A 251 44.65 4.70 -1.47
CA ILE A 251 45.12 3.32 -1.36
C ILE A 251 46.47 3.22 -2.09
N ASP A 252 47.51 2.80 -1.36
CA ASP A 252 48.84 2.50 -1.89
C ASP A 252 49.04 0.98 -1.92
N THR A 253 49.00 0.39 -3.11
CA THR A 253 49.17 -1.06 -3.31
C THR A 253 50.62 -1.52 -3.21
N SER A 254 51.61 -0.62 -3.30
CA SER A 254 53.02 -0.99 -3.15
C SER A 254 53.38 -1.31 -1.69
N LYS A 255 52.66 -0.69 -0.76
CA LYS A 255 52.83 -0.84 0.69
C LYS A 255 51.64 -1.52 1.37
N ASN A 256 50.62 -1.92 0.60
CA ASN A 256 49.32 -2.37 1.11
C ASN A 256 48.78 -1.45 2.22
N SER A 257 48.75 -0.15 1.97
CA SER A 257 48.37 0.86 2.97
C SER A 257 47.14 1.65 2.52
N ALA A 258 46.21 1.90 3.45
CA ALA A 258 45.02 2.72 3.27
C ALA A 258 45.17 4.00 4.09
N THR A 259 45.00 5.16 3.44
CA THR A 259 45.05 6.48 4.10
C THR A 259 43.64 7.01 4.32
N PHE A 260 43.34 7.30 5.58
CA PHE A 260 42.09 7.86 6.05
C PHE A 260 42.26 9.32 6.41
N GLN A 261 41.38 10.18 5.91
CA GLN A 261 41.22 11.54 6.40
C GLN A 261 40.36 11.53 7.65
N LEU A 262 40.81 12.21 8.71
CA LEU A 262 40.02 12.39 9.92
C LEU A 262 38.95 13.46 9.71
N LEU A 263 37.82 13.29 10.39
CA LEU A 263 36.70 14.22 10.33
C LEU A 263 36.46 14.85 11.70
N ASP A 264 36.11 16.14 11.71
CA ASP A 264 35.76 16.87 12.92
C ASP A 264 34.38 16.45 13.48
N GLU A 265 33.94 17.12 14.55
CA GLU A 265 32.64 16.87 15.20
C GLU A 265 31.43 17.09 14.26
N ASN A 266 31.57 17.94 13.25
CA ASN A 266 30.55 18.24 12.25
C ASN A 266 30.61 17.32 11.01
N GLY A 267 31.58 16.39 10.96
CA GLY A 267 31.81 15.51 9.80
C GLY A 267 32.55 16.20 8.65
N ALA A 268 33.12 17.38 8.89
CA ALA A 268 33.97 18.08 7.94
C ALA A 268 35.38 17.49 7.93
N ALA A 269 36.01 17.52 6.75
CA ALA A 269 37.36 17.02 6.54
C ALA A 269 38.41 17.88 7.27
N THR A 270 39.31 17.24 8.01
CA THR A 270 40.49 17.89 8.61
C THR A 270 41.75 17.69 7.75
N GLU A 271 42.85 18.34 8.12
CA GLU A 271 44.17 18.14 7.50
C GLU A 271 44.87 16.87 8.01
N ASP A 272 44.39 16.30 9.12
CA ASP A 272 44.98 15.11 9.71
C ASP A 272 44.64 13.84 8.92
N THR A 273 45.64 12.98 8.77
CA THR A 273 45.49 11.69 8.11
C THR A 273 46.04 10.55 8.96
N GLU A 274 45.40 9.40 8.84
CA GLU A 274 45.76 8.15 9.51
C GLU A 274 46.06 7.10 8.45
N LYS A 275 47.22 6.45 8.52
CA LYS A 275 47.60 5.36 7.61
C LYS A 275 47.50 4.03 8.32
N ILE A 276 46.82 3.07 7.69
CA ILE A 276 46.62 1.73 8.22
C ILE A 276 47.03 0.73 7.13
N GLU A 277 47.97 -0.16 7.45
CA GLU A 277 48.29 -1.30 6.58
C GLU A 277 47.11 -2.27 6.55
N TYR A 278 46.83 -2.87 5.39
CA TYR A 278 45.76 -3.84 5.22
C TYR A 278 46.29 -5.15 4.65
N SER A 279 45.71 -6.26 5.12
CA SER A 279 45.81 -7.57 4.47
C SER A 279 44.51 -7.90 3.72
N LEU A 280 43.40 -7.24 4.10
CA LEU A 280 42.14 -7.21 3.37
C LEU A 280 41.52 -5.82 3.48
N LEU A 281 41.06 -5.25 2.36
CA LEU A 281 40.37 -3.95 2.29
C LEU A 281 39.10 -4.08 1.47
N HIS A 282 37.95 -3.88 2.10
CA HIS A 282 36.66 -3.77 1.44
C HIS A 282 36.25 -2.30 1.30
N ILE A 283 36.16 -1.83 0.05
CA ILE A 283 35.81 -0.44 -0.26
C ILE A 283 34.29 -0.26 -0.29
N GLY A 284 33.76 0.61 0.57
CA GLY A 284 32.46 1.25 0.41
C GLY A 284 32.60 2.56 -0.37
N PRO A 285 32.37 2.59 -1.69
CA PRO A 285 32.64 3.78 -2.49
C PRO A 285 31.61 4.89 -2.24
N PRO A 286 32.02 6.17 -2.26
CA PRO A 286 31.05 7.26 -2.34
C PRO A 286 30.25 7.14 -3.62
N CYS A 287 29.02 7.60 -3.60
CA CYS A 287 28.11 7.62 -4.74
C CYS A 287 27.80 9.07 -5.14
N SER A 288 27.41 9.25 -6.39
CA SER A 288 26.91 10.52 -6.91
C SER A 288 25.78 10.26 -7.90
N ALA A 289 25.02 11.28 -8.27
CA ALA A 289 24.10 11.17 -9.40
C ALA A 289 24.88 10.90 -10.71
N PRO A 290 24.31 10.13 -11.65
CA PRO A 290 24.87 9.95 -13.00
C PRO A 290 25.15 11.29 -13.70
N LYS A 291 26.16 11.32 -14.58
CA LYS A 291 26.69 12.56 -15.17
C LYS A 291 25.63 13.40 -15.89
N ALA A 292 24.81 12.77 -16.74
CA ALA A 292 23.74 13.46 -17.46
C ALA A 292 22.71 14.08 -16.51
N LEU A 293 22.34 13.37 -15.45
CA LEU A 293 21.42 13.88 -14.43
C LEU A 293 22.02 15.05 -13.65
N ARG A 294 23.29 14.94 -13.25
CA ARG A 294 24.00 15.99 -12.48
C ARG A 294 24.04 17.34 -13.17
N LYS A 295 24.09 17.32 -14.51
CA LYS A 295 24.12 18.53 -15.35
C LYS A 295 22.73 18.98 -15.81
N SER A 296 21.66 18.30 -15.39
CA SER A 296 20.31 18.58 -15.85
C SER A 296 19.71 19.82 -15.17
N PRO A 297 18.73 20.49 -15.81
CA PRO A 297 18.06 21.66 -15.21
C PRO A 297 17.28 21.38 -13.92
N PHE A 298 16.98 20.11 -13.64
CA PHE A 298 16.26 19.65 -12.44
C PHE A 298 17.16 18.91 -11.44
N ALA A 299 18.47 19.05 -11.55
CA ALA A 299 19.38 18.69 -10.46
C ALA A 299 19.38 19.76 -9.36
N ASP A 300 19.57 19.33 -8.11
CA ASP A 300 19.88 20.20 -6.98
C ASP A 300 21.39 20.52 -6.91
N LYS A 301 21.79 21.25 -5.86
CA LYS A 301 23.20 21.64 -5.64
C LYS A 301 24.15 20.45 -5.42
N THR A 302 23.61 19.31 -4.98
CA THR A 302 24.38 18.08 -4.77
C THR A 302 24.44 17.22 -6.04
N GLY A 303 23.70 17.60 -7.08
CA GLY A 303 23.64 16.95 -8.36
C GLY A 303 22.56 15.88 -8.50
N PHE A 304 21.81 15.58 -7.44
CA PHE A 304 20.71 14.62 -7.49
C PHE A 304 19.45 15.31 -8.02
N MET A 305 18.50 14.53 -8.53
CA MET A 305 17.22 15.05 -9.02
C MET A 305 16.46 15.74 -7.88
N ASP A 306 16.10 17.00 -8.09
CA ASP A 306 15.35 17.82 -7.13
C ASP A 306 13.84 17.53 -7.21
N VAL A 307 13.33 16.85 -6.19
CA VAL A 307 11.93 16.43 -6.09
C VAL A 307 11.27 16.94 -4.81
N ASP A 308 9.95 17.10 -4.83
CA ASP A 308 9.15 17.15 -3.60
C ASP A 308 9.25 15.78 -2.93
N ASP A 309 9.75 15.76 -1.70
CA ASP A 309 10.04 14.55 -0.92
C ASP A 309 8.79 13.68 -0.70
N GLY A 310 7.63 14.31 -0.60
CA GLY A 310 6.36 13.65 -0.48
C GLY A 310 5.83 13.09 -1.79
N THR A 311 5.73 13.90 -2.84
CA THR A 311 5.02 13.52 -4.08
C THR A 311 5.92 12.84 -5.11
N LEU A 312 7.24 12.98 -4.99
CA LEU A 312 8.28 12.52 -5.92
C LEU A 312 8.26 13.20 -7.30
N GLN A 313 7.47 14.27 -7.43
CA GLN A 313 7.43 15.14 -8.60
C GLN A 313 8.64 16.08 -8.58
N SER A 314 9.21 16.38 -9.75
CA SER A 314 10.22 17.44 -9.84
C SER A 314 9.65 18.76 -9.34
N LYS A 315 10.43 19.50 -8.54
CA LYS A 315 10.02 20.84 -8.08
C LYS A 315 9.92 21.86 -9.21
N LYS A 316 10.60 21.60 -10.34
CA LYS A 316 10.68 22.53 -11.47
C LYS A 316 9.80 22.13 -12.65
N PHE A 317 9.63 20.83 -12.92
CA PHE A 317 8.92 20.35 -14.11
C PHE A 317 7.76 19.42 -13.72
N PRO A 318 6.49 19.85 -13.87
CA PRO A 318 5.34 19.11 -13.35
C PRO A 318 5.06 17.78 -14.04
N ASN A 319 5.59 17.55 -15.24
CA ASN A 319 5.47 16.29 -15.96
C ASN A 319 6.67 15.34 -15.74
N VAL A 320 7.61 15.69 -14.86
CA VAL A 320 8.81 14.88 -14.57
C VAL A 320 8.78 14.38 -13.12
N PHE A 321 9.03 13.09 -12.93
CA PHE A 321 9.02 12.41 -11.63
C PHE A 321 10.30 11.59 -11.43
N GLY A 322 10.68 11.36 -10.17
CA GLY A 322 11.85 10.57 -9.82
C GLY A 322 11.50 9.26 -9.12
N VAL A 323 12.36 8.24 -9.24
CA VAL A 323 12.32 7.03 -8.42
C VAL A 323 13.72 6.51 -8.10
N GLY A 324 13.94 6.20 -6.82
CA GLY A 324 15.13 5.49 -6.36
C GLY A 324 16.31 6.41 -6.07
N ASP A 325 17.52 5.87 -6.20
CA ASP A 325 18.73 6.48 -5.65
C ASP A 325 19.11 7.82 -6.30
N CYS A 326 18.56 8.14 -7.47
CA CYS A 326 18.85 9.34 -8.24
C CYS A 326 18.22 10.62 -7.67
N MET A 327 17.32 10.51 -6.69
CA MET A 327 16.62 11.65 -6.08
C MET A 327 17.34 12.20 -4.85
N ASN A 328 17.03 13.44 -4.48
CA ASN A 328 17.47 14.09 -3.26
C ASN A 328 16.56 13.87 -2.04
N THR A 329 15.75 12.81 -2.05
CA THR A 329 14.91 12.47 -0.89
C THR A 329 15.79 12.17 0.34
N PRO A 330 15.36 12.55 1.56
CA PRO A 330 16.21 12.51 2.76
C PRO A 330 16.42 11.09 3.33
N ASN A 331 15.72 10.09 2.80
CA ASN A 331 15.79 8.70 3.27
C ASN A 331 16.99 7.93 2.72
N ALA A 332 17.30 6.81 3.38
CA ALA A 332 18.32 5.88 2.91
C ALA A 332 17.99 5.34 1.50
N LYS A 333 18.99 5.35 0.62
CA LYS A 333 18.90 4.89 -0.77
C LYS A 333 18.89 3.35 -0.84
N THR A 334 17.70 2.75 -0.87
CA THR A 334 17.51 1.29 -0.81
C THR A 334 16.44 0.80 -1.78
N ALA A 335 16.53 -0.47 -2.21
CA ALA A 335 15.48 -1.12 -3.00
C ALA A 335 14.14 -1.22 -2.24
N ALA A 336 14.18 -1.25 -0.90
CA ALA A 336 12.97 -1.19 -0.08
C ALA A 336 12.28 0.17 -0.21
N SER A 337 13.04 1.27 -0.19
CA SER A 337 12.48 2.61 -0.43
C SER A 337 11.87 2.74 -1.83
N VAL A 338 12.49 2.13 -2.85
CA VAL A 338 11.92 2.05 -4.20
C VAL A 338 10.50 1.48 -4.20
N SER A 339 10.20 0.47 -3.37
CA SER A 339 8.85 -0.10 -3.30
C SER A 339 7.79 0.92 -2.84
N SER A 340 8.12 1.77 -1.87
CA SER A 340 7.26 2.86 -1.42
C SER A 340 7.24 4.03 -2.42
N HIS A 341 8.37 4.30 -3.10
CA HIS A 341 8.40 5.27 -4.19
C HIS A 341 7.42 4.88 -5.30
N LEU A 342 7.42 3.60 -5.71
CA LEU A 342 6.52 3.08 -6.73
C LEU A 342 5.05 3.18 -6.34
N LYS A 343 4.72 3.05 -5.04
CA LYS A 343 3.36 3.26 -4.52
C LYS A 343 2.91 4.71 -4.69
N THR A 344 3.76 5.66 -4.31
CA THR A 344 3.50 7.10 -4.40
C THR A 344 3.45 7.56 -5.85
N LEU A 345 4.45 7.18 -6.65
CA LEU A 345 4.55 7.50 -8.08
C LEU A 345 3.31 7.03 -8.83
N ASP A 346 2.88 5.79 -8.61
CA ASP A 346 1.74 5.20 -9.33
C ASP A 346 0.50 6.09 -9.25
N ARG A 347 0.24 6.66 -8.08
CA ARG A 347 -0.91 7.52 -7.86
C ARG A 347 -0.69 8.93 -8.37
N ASN A 348 0.43 9.55 -8.02
CA ASN A 348 0.70 10.95 -8.34
C ASN A 348 0.91 11.18 -9.84
N LEU A 349 1.62 10.29 -10.53
CA LEU A 349 1.78 10.38 -11.99
C LEU A 349 0.45 10.09 -12.70
N THR A 350 -0.37 9.15 -12.22
CA THR A 350 -1.73 8.97 -12.75
C THR A 350 -2.57 10.23 -12.57
N PHE A 351 -2.45 10.93 -11.44
CA PHE A 351 -3.16 12.18 -11.19
C PHE A 351 -2.70 13.30 -12.11
N ALA A 352 -1.39 13.45 -12.30
CA ALA A 352 -0.82 14.40 -13.24
C ALA A 352 -1.32 14.13 -14.67
N MET A 353 -1.32 12.87 -15.12
CA MET A 353 -1.87 12.46 -16.41
C MET A 353 -3.37 12.77 -16.59
N LEU A 354 -4.12 12.94 -15.50
CA LEU A 354 -5.52 13.33 -15.50
C LEU A 354 -5.73 14.84 -15.29
N GLY A 355 -4.66 15.64 -15.31
CA GLY A 355 -4.71 17.08 -15.04
C GLY A 355 -4.99 17.44 -13.58
N LYS A 356 -4.82 16.49 -12.65
CA LYS A 356 -5.02 16.69 -11.20
C LYS A 356 -3.70 16.93 -10.49
N LYS A 357 -3.72 17.74 -9.43
CA LYS A 357 -2.55 17.97 -8.59
C LYS A 357 -2.18 16.68 -7.81
N PRO A 358 -0.89 16.28 -7.79
CA PRO A 358 -0.40 15.23 -6.91
C PRO A 358 -0.71 15.52 -5.45
N TYR A 359 -1.12 14.50 -4.69
CA TYR A 359 -1.47 14.66 -3.27
C TYR A 359 -0.99 13.50 -2.38
N PHE A 360 -0.64 12.34 -2.95
CA PHE A 360 -0.13 11.24 -2.16
C PHE A 360 1.29 11.58 -1.68
N LYS A 361 1.54 11.32 -0.39
CA LYS A 361 2.82 11.61 0.26
C LYS A 361 3.54 10.30 0.59
N TYR A 362 4.80 10.23 0.16
CA TYR A 362 5.78 9.25 0.58
C TYR A 362 6.17 9.53 2.04
N ASP A 363 6.24 8.47 2.84
CA ASP A 363 6.46 8.52 4.29
C ASP A 363 7.93 8.39 4.70
N GLY A 364 8.86 8.45 3.73
CA GLY A 364 10.29 8.28 3.97
C GLY A 364 10.73 6.85 4.27
N TYR A 365 9.84 5.85 4.10
CA TYR A 365 10.14 4.46 4.43
C TYR A 365 11.40 3.92 3.73
N ALA A 366 12.29 3.33 4.52
CA ALA A 366 13.45 2.57 4.09
C ALA A 366 13.60 1.30 4.92
N SER A 367 14.31 0.32 4.36
CA SER A 367 14.71 -0.88 5.08
C SER A 367 16.13 -1.27 4.76
N CYS A 368 16.87 -1.68 5.78
CA CYS A 368 18.21 -2.24 5.68
C CYS A 368 18.26 -3.58 6.41
N PRO A 369 18.13 -4.72 5.71
CA PRO A 369 18.40 -6.03 6.27
C PRO A 369 19.91 -6.16 6.54
N LEU A 370 20.33 -5.91 7.78
CA LEU A 370 21.72 -5.96 8.25
C LEU A 370 22.09 -7.41 8.55
N VAL A 371 22.77 -8.04 7.60
CA VAL A 371 23.35 -9.37 7.78
C VAL A 371 24.50 -9.27 8.77
N VAL A 372 24.30 -9.83 9.97
CA VAL A 372 25.27 -9.80 11.08
C VAL A 372 25.97 -11.14 11.27
N SER A 373 25.52 -12.19 10.59
CA SER A 373 26.25 -13.45 10.47
C SER A 373 25.78 -14.23 9.23
N LYS A 374 26.38 -15.39 8.96
CA LYS A 374 25.95 -16.29 7.87
C LYS A 374 24.51 -16.83 8.02
N ASN A 375 23.86 -16.63 9.16
CA ASN A 375 22.50 -17.08 9.44
C ASN A 375 21.70 -16.12 10.35
N ARG A 376 22.08 -14.85 10.50
CA ARG A 376 21.34 -13.88 11.31
C ARG A 376 21.28 -12.52 10.62
N VAL A 377 20.12 -11.87 10.74
CA VAL A 377 19.87 -10.52 10.23
C VAL A 377 19.19 -9.69 11.30
N ILE A 378 19.63 -8.44 11.47
CA ILE A 378 18.85 -7.35 12.08
C ILE A 378 18.06 -6.68 10.96
N LEU A 379 16.73 -6.70 11.02
CA LEU A 379 15.87 -6.13 9.97
C LEU A 379 15.50 -4.70 10.33
N ALA A 380 16.41 -3.76 10.03
CA ALA A 380 16.13 -2.36 10.25
C ALA A 380 15.09 -1.84 9.26
N GLU A 381 14.02 -1.24 9.76
CA GLU A 381 12.98 -0.56 8.97
C GLU A 381 12.67 0.77 9.63
N PHE A 382 12.67 1.87 8.88
CA PHE A 382 12.64 3.21 9.47
C PHE A 382 12.19 4.26 8.49
N ASN A 383 11.91 5.45 9.00
CA ASN A 383 11.87 6.71 8.28
C ASN A 383 12.53 7.81 9.13
N SER A 384 12.36 9.08 8.74
CA SER A 384 12.92 10.22 9.48
C SER A 384 12.39 10.37 10.92
N LYS A 385 11.27 9.72 11.27
CA LYS A 385 10.66 9.79 12.61
C LYS A 385 11.11 8.65 13.54
N GLY A 386 11.89 7.68 13.03
CA GLY A 386 12.33 6.51 13.80
C GLY A 386 11.95 5.17 13.16
N PRO A 387 11.86 4.08 13.94
CA PRO A 387 11.61 2.75 13.43
C PRO A 387 10.19 2.61 12.86
N LEU A 388 10.08 1.87 11.76
CA LEU A 388 8.85 1.62 10.99
C LEU A 388 8.69 0.12 10.69
N GLU A 389 8.97 -0.71 11.68
CA GLU A 389 9.02 -2.17 11.59
C GLU A 389 7.70 -2.80 11.14
N THR A 390 7.80 -3.77 10.24
CA THR A 390 6.66 -4.44 9.60
C THR A 390 6.07 -5.55 10.46
N THR A 391 6.91 -6.31 11.15
CA THR A 391 6.48 -7.46 11.95
C THR A 391 6.23 -7.05 13.41
N PRO A 392 5.44 -7.79 14.20
CA PRO A 392 5.31 -7.52 15.64
C PRO A 392 6.53 -7.99 16.44
N LEU A 393 7.46 -8.73 15.81
CA LEU A 393 8.69 -9.18 16.45
C LEU A 393 9.70 -8.03 16.51
N ASN A 394 10.51 -7.98 17.58
CA ASN A 394 11.59 -7.00 17.69
C ASN A 394 12.64 -7.23 16.59
N GLN A 395 12.68 -6.33 15.60
CA GLN A 395 13.56 -6.48 14.43
C GLN A 395 14.98 -5.93 14.66
N GLY A 396 15.21 -5.26 15.80
CA GLY A 396 16.53 -4.82 16.26
C GLY A 396 17.41 -5.98 16.74
N LYS A 397 16.86 -7.17 17.00
CA LYS A 397 17.61 -8.34 17.43
C LYS A 397 18.08 -9.21 16.25
N PRO A 398 19.31 -9.77 16.28
CA PRO A 398 19.76 -10.74 15.30
C PRO A 398 18.83 -11.96 15.20
N ALA A 399 18.22 -12.19 14.04
CA ALA A 399 17.23 -13.26 13.87
C ALA A 399 17.47 -14.14 12.64
N TYR A 400 17.22 -15.46 12.78
CA TYR A 400 17.31 -16.43 11.68
C TYR A 400 16.17 -16.27 10.67
N TRP A 401 14.95 -16.00 11.15
CA TRP A 401 13.81 -15.78 10.27
C TRP A 401 14.04 -14.59 9.33
N ALA A 402 14.67 -13.51 9.82
CA ALA A 402 15.01 -12.33 9.04
C ALA A 402 16.09 -12.66 8.00
N PHE A 403 17.01 -13.57 8.32
CA PHE A 403 17.98 -14.10 7.36
C PHE A 403 17.29 -14.91 6.25
N LEU A 404 16.37 -15.82 6.58
CA LEU A 404 15.59 -16.58 5.59
C LEU A 404 14.77 -15.65 4.69
N LEU A 405 14.14 -14.63 5.29
CA LEU A 405 13.42 -13.58 4.57
C LEU A 405 14.36 -12.89 3.56
N LYS A 406 15.52 -12.43 4.01
CA LYS A 406 16.49 -11.71 3.17
C LYS A 406 17.11 -12.59 2.08
N LYS A 407 17.41 -13.86 2.37
CA LYS A 407 18.12 -14.77 1.46
C LYS A 407 17.20 -15.39 0.42
N TYR A 408 16.00 -15.82 0.80
CA TYR A 408 15.12 -16.61 -0.07
C TYR A 408 13.88 -15.83 -0.52
N PHE A 409 13.19 -15.16 0.40
CA PHE A 409 11.93 -14.49 0.07
C PHE A 409 12.13 -13.17 -0.68
N MET A 410 13.04 -12.30 -0.22
CA MET A 410 13.27 -10.98 -0.84
C MET A 410 13.74 -11.05 -2.30
N PRO A 411 14.61 -11.97 -2.74
CA PRO A 411 14.92 -12.13 -4.16
C PRO A 411 13.70 -12.54 -4.98
N ALA A 412 12.89 -13.48 -4.49
CA ALA A 412 11.66 -13.89 -5.17
C ALA A 412 10.66 -12.72 -5.27
N LEU A 413 10.49 -11.95 -4.19
CA LEU A 413 9.67 -10.75 -4.15
C LEU A 413 10.21 -9.66 -5.09
N TYR A 414 11.53 -9.52 -5.19
CA TYR A 414 12.14 -8.55 -6.11
C TYR A 414 11.79 -8.86 -7.56
N TRP A 415 12.09 -10.08 -8.00
CA TRP A 415 11.93 -10.50 -9.39
C TRP A 415 10.47 -10.62 -9.83
N ASN A 416 9.60 -11.13 -8.96
CA ASN A 416 8.20 -11.39 -9.31
C ASN A 416 7.25 -10.28 -8.84
N GLY A 417 7.68 -9.43 -7.91
CA GLY A 417 6.87 -8.37 -7.30
C GLY A 417 7.35 -6.96 -7.64
N LEU A 418 8.54 -6.57 -7.16
CA LEU A 418 9.04 -5.20 -7.22
C LEU A 418 9.21 -4.70 -8.66
N ILE A 419 10.04 -5.37 -9.45
CA ILE A 419 10.34 -4.90 -10.82
C ILE A 419 9.18 -5.13 -11.78
N ARG A 420 8.24 -6.03 -11.44
CA ARG A 420 6.96 -6.20 -12.15
C ARG A 420 5.90 -5.19 -11.70
N GLY A 421 6.19 -4.34 -10.73
CA GLY A 421 5.29 -3.28 -10.27
C GLY A 421 4.09 -3.74 -9.44
N TYR A 422 4.13 -4.96 -8.88
CA TYR A 422 3.09 -5.51 -8.00
C TYR A 422 3.35 -5.25 -6.51
N TRP A 423 4.60 -4.97 -6.14
CA TRP A 423 4.98 -4.69 -4.76
C TRP A 423 5.05 -3.18 -4.47
N ASN A 424 4.32 -2.73 -3.45
CA ASN A 424 4.15 -1.32 -3.07
C ASN A 424 4.71 -1.03 -1.66
N GLY A 425 5.64 -1.87 -1.19
CA GLY A 425 6.18 -1.81 0.17
C GLY A 425 5.28 -2.46 1.22
N PRO A 426 5.81 -2.67 2.43
CA PRO A 426 5.14 -3.48 3.45
C PRO A 426 4.13 -2.71 4.30
N ALA A 427 3.84 -1.42 4.00
CA ALA A 427 2.92 -0.61 4.80
C ALA A 427 1.54 -1.27 5.00
N THR A 428 1.03 -1.98 3.99
CA THR A 428 -0.23 -2.73 4.13
C THR A 428 -0.07 -3.91 5.09
N ILE A 429 1.05 -4.64 5.01
CA ILE A 429 1.34 -5.75 5.94
C ILE A 429 1.46 -5.20 7.36
N ARG A 430 2.23 -4.11 7.55
CA ARG A 430 2.42 -3.44 8.84
C ARG A 430 1.10 -3.05 9.51
N LYS A 431 0.17 -2.46 8.74
CA LYS A 431 -1.16 -2.09 9.25
C LYS A 431 -1.98 -3.30 9.71
N PHE A 432 -1.82 -4.46 9.05
CA PHE A 432 -2.53 -5.68 9.42
C PHE A 432 -1.84 -6.51 10.50
N SER A 433 -0.51 -6.39 10.65
CA SER A 433 0.29 -7.12 11.64
C SER A 433 0.37 -6.41 12.99
N ARG A 434 0.11 -5.10 13.03
CA ARG A 434 0.17 -4.24 14.23
C ARG A 434 -1.12 -3.43 14.38
N LEU A 435 -2.29 -4.09 14.34
CA LEU A 435 -3.55 -3.39 14.61
C LEU A 435 -3.63 -3.13 16.12
N ASP A 436 -2.83 -2.17 16.58
CA ASP A 436 -2.70 -1.75 17.97
C ASP A 436 -3.51 -0.46 18.15
N GLY A 437 -4.45 -0.40 19.09
CA GLY A 437 -5.28 0.79 19.37
C GLY A 437 -6.75 0.68 18.91
N ASN A 438 -7.44 1.81 18.77
CA ASN A 438 -8.88 1.80 18.53
C ASN A 438 -9.25 1.42 17.08
N ALA A 439 -10.15 0.45 16.94
CA ALA A 439 -10.81 0.10 15.70
C ALA A 439 -12.27 0.59 15.77
N ILE A 440 -12.55 1.73 15.15
CA ILE A 440 -13.83 2.43 15.25
C ILE A 440 -14.73 2.07 14.07
N TYR A 441 -15.97 1.68 14.37
CA TYR A 441 -17.02 1.39 13.40
C TYR A 441 -18.18 2.35 13.65
N THR A 442 -18.50 3.18 12.66
CA THR A 442 -19.50 4.23 12.87
C THR A 442 -20.19 4.67 11.59
N TYR A 443 -21.16 5.57 11.72
CA TYR A 443 -21.82 6.30 10.66
C TYR A 443 -22.29 7.66 11.21
N PRO A 444 -22.30 8.73 10.39
CA PRO A 444 -22.84 10.01 10.83
C PRO A 444 -24.36 9.97 10.89
N ASN A 445 -24.94 10.88 11.68
CA ASN A 445 -26.37 11.07 11.78
C ASN A 445 -26.94 11.50 10.41
N GLY A 446 -28.07 10.89 10.03
CA GLY A 446 -28.75 11.15 8.76
C GLY A 446 -29.33 9.89 8.12
N PRO A 447 -29.94 10.02 6.93
CA PRO A 447 -30.53 8.89 6.23
C PRO A 447 -29.43 7.89 5.86
N ILE A 448 -29.50 6.66 6.38
CA ILE A 448 -28.55 5.60 6.06
C ILE A 448 -29.27 4.41 5.44
N LYS A 449 -28.63 3.77 4.44
CA LYS A 449 -29.19 2.57 3.82
C LYS A 449 -29.32 1.40 4.81
N CYS A 450 -28.30 1.17 5.63
CA CYS A 450 -28.27 0.10 6.62
C CYS A 450 -27.51 0.54 7.87
N ALA A 451 -28.24 0.99 8.90
CA ALA A 451 -27.67 1.39 10.19
C ALA A 451 -26.86 0.27 10.86
N GLY A 452 -27.30 -1.00 10.73
CA GLY A 452 -26.55 -2.14 11.27
C GLY A 452 -25.31 -2.56 10.47
N ALA A 453 -24.93 -1.89 9.37
CA ALA A 453 -23.77 -2.31 8.59
C ALA A 453 -22.44 -2.14 9.34
N PRO A 454 -22.14 -0.99 9.98
CA PRO A 454 -20.92 -0.83 10.78
C PRO A 454 -20.87 -1.78 11.99
N GLN A 455 -22.01 -2.04 12.65
CA GLN A 455 -22.11 -3.04 13.72
C GLN A 455 -21.68 -4.44 13.26
N LYS A 456 -22.21 -4.91 12.11
CA LYS A 456 -21.83 -6.21 11.52
C LYS A 456 -20.33 -6.25 11.18
N SER A 457 -19.80 -5.17 10.60
CA SER A 457 -18.37 -5.06 10.28
C SER A 457 -17.50 -5.13 11.54
N CYS A 458 -17.94 -4.52 12.64
CA CYS A 458 -17.27 -4.58 13.94
C CYS A 458 -17.16 -6.04 14.43
N TYR A 459 -18.30 -6.76 14.50
CA TYR A 459 -18.35 -8.14 14.96
C TYR A 459 -17.56 -9.13 14.09
N ILE A 460 -17.59 -8.94 12.76
CA ILE A 460 -16.80 -9.75 11.83
C ILE A 460 -15.30 -9.51 12.04
N THR A 461 -14.91 -8.25 12.25
CA THR A 461 -13.50 -7.90 12.42
C THR A 461 -12.94 -8.43 13.72
N ASP A 462 -13.66 -8.30 14.83
CA ASP A 462 -13.30 -8.97 16.10
C ASP A 462 -13.05 -10.48 15.88
N SER A 463 -13.97 -11.16 15.19
CA SER A 463 -13.83 -12.59 14.89
C SER A 463 -12.60 -12.90 14.01
N ILE A 464 -12.18 -11.97 13.15
CA ILE A 464 -10.94 -12.09 12.36
C ILE A 464 -9.71 -11.93 13.26
N LEU A 465 -9.71 -10.93 14.15
CA LEU A 465 -8.59 -10.63 15.03
C LEU A 465 -8.37 -11.75 16.06
N ARG A 466 -9.44 -12.30 16.64
CA ARG A 466 -9.37 -13.44 17.56
C ARG A 466 -8.78 -14.67 16.89
N GLN A 467 -9.20 -14.98 15.66
CA GLN A 467 -8.62 -16.10 14.90
C GLN A 467 -7.12 -15.92 14.62
N ARG A 468 -6.66 -14.67 14.50
CA ARG A 468 -5.26 -14.34 14.28
C ARG A 468 -4.43 -14.27 15.57
N GLY A 469 -5.06 -14.41 16.73
CA GLY A 469 -4.37 -14.28 18.03
C GLY A 469 -3.87 -12.86 18.31
N VAL A 470 -4.55 -11.83 17.79
CA VAL A 470 -4.13 -10.42 17.93
C VAL A 470 -5.26 -9.50 18.38
N GLN A 471 -6.37 -10.04 18.91
CA GLN A 471 -7.50 -9.21 19.34
C GLN A 471 -7.16 -8.36 20.56
N GLU A 472 -6.29 -8.83 21.45
CA GLU A 472 -5.83 -8.11 22.65
C GLU A 472 -5.15 -6.77 22.34
N ASN A 473 -4.66 -6.59 21.12
CA ASN A 473 -4.04 -5.35 20.68
C ASN A 473 -5.07 -4.29 20.23
N ALA A 474 -6.31 -4.69 19.96
CA ALA A 474 -7.31 -3.84 19.34
C ALA A 474 -8.47 -3.56 20.29
N HIS A 475 -8.71 -2.28 20.57
CA HIS A 475 -9.91 -1.84 21.28
C HIS A 475 -11.03 -1.58 20.26
N MET A 476 -12.05 -2.44 20.27
CA MET A 476 -13.12 -2.44 19.26
C MET A 476 -14.24 -1.50 19.69
N ILE A 477 -14.46 -0.40 18.95
CA ILE A 477 -15.48 0.61 19.26
C ILE A 477 -16.56 0.60 18.18
N TYR A 478 -17.83 0.40 18.57
CA TYR A 478 -18.99 0.65 17.72
C TYR A 478 -19.71 1.92 18.20
N ALA A 479 -19.60 3.01 17.44
CA ALA A 479 -20.22 4.29 17.76
C ALA A 479 -21.40 4.58 16.83
N THR A 480 -22.55 4.90 17.39
CA THR A 480 -23.80 5.20 16.66
C THR A 480 -24.44 6.48 17.17
N SER A 481 -25.09 7.24 16.28
CA SER A 481 -25.90 8.40 16.64
C SER A 481 -27.26 8.03 17.24
N LEU A 482 -27.65 6.76 17.21
CA LEU A 482 -28.89 6.29 17.81
C LEU A 482 -28.77 6.22 19.34
N ASP A 483 -29.88 6.35 20.04
CA ASP A 483 -30.01 6.13 21.48
C ASP A 483 -29.71 4.67 21.89
N LYS A 484 -30.00 3.73 20.99
CA LYS A 484 -29.81 2.28 21.15
C LYS A 484 -28.89 1.70 20.07
N SER A 485 -28.27 0.56 20.36
CA SER A 485 -27.34 -0.12 19.43
C SER A 485 -28.02 -0.63 18.15
N PHE A 486 -29.34 -0.91 18.23
CA PHE A 486 -30.20 -1.33 17.13
C PHE A 486 -31.63 -0.81 17.34
N GLY A 487 -32.36 -0.47 16.27
CA GLY A 487 -33.66 0.21 16.38
C GLY A 487 -34.85 -0.68 16.75
N VAL A 488 -34.66 -1.97 17.02
CA VAL A 488 -35.75 -2.93 17.32
C VAL A 488 -35.45 -3.64 18.63
N GLU A 489 -36.33 -3.43 19.61
CA GLU A 489 -36.10 -3.76 21.03
C GLU A 489 -35.81 -5.25 21.29
N ASN A 490 -36.54 -6.16 20.63
CA ASN A 490 -36.35 -7.61 20.73
C ASN A 490 -34.92 -8.08 20.44
N TYR A 491 -34.18 -7.36 19.61
CA TYR A 491 -32.83 -7.77 19.21
C TYR A 491 -31.73 -7.06 20.01
N LEU A 492 -32.07 -6.13 20.91
CA LEU A 492 -31.08 -5.38 21.70
C LEU A 492 -30.31 -6.29 22.65
N LYS A 493 -31.03 -7.01 23.51
CA LYS A 493 -30.42 -7.89 24.51
C LYS A 493 -29.48 -8.94 23.87
N PRO A 494 -29.88 -9.68 22.81
CA PRO A 494 -28.95 -10.58 22.11
C PRO A 494 -27.71 -9.88 21.52
N LEU A 495 -27.84 -8.64 21.03
CA LEU A 495 -26.72 -7.87 20.48
C LEU A 495 -25.79 -7.33 21.58
N GLU A 496 -26.34 -6.95 22.72
CA GLU A 496 -25.60 -6.56 23.92
C GLU A 496 -24.81 -7.75 24.49
N GLU A 497 -25.44 -8.93 24.59
CA GLU A 497 -24.76 -10.17 24.98
C GLU A 497 -23.59 -10.50 24.04
N VAL A 498 -23.78 -10.35 22.72
CA VAL A 498 -22.70 -10.53 21.72
C VAL A 498 -21.60 -9.48 21.88
N ALA A 499 -21.95 -8.21 22.11
CA ALA A 499 -20.97 -7.15 22.29
C ALA A 499 -20.13 -7.39 23.55
N GLN A 500 -20.77 -7.82 24.65
CA GLN A 500 -20.12 -8.16 25.91
C GLN A 500 -19.23 -9.40 25.77
N GLU A 501 -19.68 -10.47 25.11
CA GLU A 501 -18.87 -11.67 24.80
C GLU A 501 -17.58 -11.30 24.06
N LYS A 502 -17.65 -10.25 23.24
CA LYS A 502 -16.57 -9.81 22.35
C LYS A 502 -15.73 -8.66 22.88
N ASP A 503 -16.05 -8.13 24.06
CA ASP A 503 -15.40 -6.95 24.64
C ASP A 503 -15.43 -5.75 23.65
N ILE A 504 -16.62 -5.47 23.10
CA ILE A 504 -16.84 -4.37 22.16
C ILE A 504 -17.47 -3.19 22.90
N ASP A 505 -16.79 -2.05 22.85
CA ASP A 505 -17.26 -0.78 23.38
C ASP A 505 -18.35 -0.21 22.48
N VAL A 506 -19.60 -0.28 22.93
CA VAL A 506 -20.77 0.24 22.22
C VAL A 506 -21.11 1.63 22.74
N ARG A 507 -20.98 2.63 21.88
CA ARG A 507 -21.23 4.05 22.19
C ARG A 507 -22.44 4.57 21.43
N THR A 508 -23.56 4.74 22.12
CA THR A 508 -24.79 5.32 21.57
C THR A 508 -24.76 6.85 21.63
N ARG A 509 -25.57 7.57 20.86
CA ARG A 509 -25.60 9.05 20.85
C ARG A 509 -24.27 9.72 20.51
N ARG A 510 -23.44 9.09 19.68
CA ARG A 510 -22.19 9.64 19.14
C ARG A 510 -22.34 9.89 17.65
N ASN A 511 -22.41 11.15 17.25
CA ASN A 511 -22.51 11.57 15.86
C ASN A 511 -21.13 11.94 15.29
N LEU A 512 -20.62 11.20 14.30
CA LEU A 512 -19.34 11.53 13.66
C LEU A 512 -19.45 12.85 12.88
N ILE A 513 -18.67 13.88 13.27
CA ILE A 513 -18.67 15.21 12.63
C ILE A 513 -17.35 15.56 11.93
N GLU A 514 -16.23 14.97 12.32
CA GLU A 514 -14.91 15.30 11.76
C GLU A 514 -13.99 14.07 11.71
N ILE A 515 -13.14 14.02 10.67
CA ILE A 515 -12.06 13.03 10.54
C ILE A 515 -10.77 13.77 10.19
N ASP A 516 -9.81 13.78 11.12
CA ASP A 516 -8.48 14.29 10.87
C ASP A 516 -7.55 13.13 10.48
N THR A 517 -7.28 13.03 9.17
CA THR A 517 -6.40 11.99 8.61
C THR A 517 -4.91 12.23 8.87
N SER A 518 -4.51 13.44 9.29
CA SER A 518 -3.12 13.75 9.63
C SER A 518 -2.75 13.22 11.02
N LYS A 519 -3.73 13.24 11.94
CA LYS A 519 -3.59 12.75 13.32
C LYS A 519 -4.24 11.37 13.55
N ASN A 520 -4.88 10.80 12.53
CA ASN A 520 -5.73 9.61 12.63
C ASN A 520 -6.74 9.71 13.78
N SER A 521 -7.49 10.81 13.84
CA SER A 521 -8.50 11.02 14.89
C SER A 521 -9.88 11.30 14.32
N ALA A 522 -10.92 10.85 15.04
CA ALA A 522 -12.31 11.06 14.71
C ALA A 522 -12.98 11.86 15.84
N THR A 523 -13.72 12.90 15.50
CA THR A 523 -14.46 13.73 16.45
C THR A 523 -15.94 13.40 16.37
N PHE A 524 -16.52 13.04 17.51
CA PHE A 524 -17.92 12.73 17.69
C PHE A 524 -18.61 13.84 18.48
N GLN A 525 -19.71 14.36 17.96
CA GLN A 525 -20.62 15.20 18.71
C GLN A 525 -21.52 14.32 19.57
N ILE A 526 -21.66 14.66 20.85
CA ILE A 526 -22.56 13.96 21.77
C ILE A 526 -23.99 14.45 21.53
N LEU A 527 -24.94 13.52 21.57
CA LEU A 527 -26.37 13.83 21.46
C LEU A 527 -27.07 13.65 22.81
N ASP A 528 -28.06 14.49 23.10
CA ASP A 528 -28.87 14.40 24.31
C ASP A 528 -29.96 13.30 24.24
N GLU A 529 -30.88 13.27 25.21
CA GLU A 529 -31.99 12.31 25.25
C GLU A 529 -32.97 12.44 24.10
N ASP A 530 -33.13 13.65 23.55
CA ASP A 530 -34.01 13.94 22.42
C ASP A 530 -33.29 13.75 21.07
N GLY A 531 -32.01 13.38 21.09
CA GLY A 531 -31.17 13.21 19.91
C GLY A 531 -30.68 14.53 19.30
N ALA A 532 -30.81 15.64 20.04
CA ALA A 532 -30.29 16.93 19.64
C ALA A 532 -28.78 17.04 19.96
N ALA A 533 -28.09 17.84 19.15
CA ALA A 533 -26.66 18.04 19.24
C ALA A 533 -26.29 18.87 20.49
N THR A 534 -25.39 18.37 21.32
CA THR A 534 -24.82 19.14 22.44
C THR A 534 -23.55 19.87 22.00
N GLU A 535 -23.05 20.76 22.87
CA GLU A 535 -21.74 21.42 22.69
C GLU A 535 -20.56 20.46 22.96
N ASP A 536 -20.81 19.33 23.62
CA ASP A 536 -19.78 18.37 23.99
C ASP A 536 -19.32 17.55 22.78
N THR A 537 -18.00 17.35 22.71
CA THR A 537 -17.38 16.51 21.68
C THR A 537 -16.43 15.50 22.30
N GLU A 538 -16.38 14.33 21.69
CA GLU A 538 -15.50 13.23 22.04
C GLU A 538 -14.53 12.98 20.89
N LYS A 539 -13.23 13.13 21.14
CA LYS A 539 -12.19 12.89 20.15
C LYS A 539 -11.48 11.57 20.43
N ILE A 540 -11.47 10.68 19.44
CA ILE A 540 -10.89 9.34 19.56
C ILE A 540 -9.84 9.16 18.46
N GLU A 541 -8.61 8.82 18.85
CA GLU A 541 -7.57 8.37 17.91
C GLU A 541 -7.89 6.95 17.44
N TYR A 542 -7.67 6.66 16.17
CA TYR A 542 -7.97 5.37 15.57
C TYR A 542 -6.78 4.79 14.80
N SER A 543 -6.66 3.47 14.86
CA SER A 543 -5.79 2.67 13.99
C SER A 543 -6.58 2.13 12.79
N LEU A 544 -7.89 1.97 12.96
CA LEU A 544 -8.84 1.63 11.90
C LEU A 544 -10.14 2.42 12.09
N LEU A 545 -10.64 3.03 11.03
CA LEU A 545 -11.93 3.72 11.01
C LEU A 545 -12.77 3.20 9.85
N HIS A 546 -13.88 2.54 10.17
CA HIS A 546 -14.86 2.02 9.23
C HIS A 546 -16.14 2.87 9.28
N ILE A 547 -16.44 3.58 8.20
CA ILE A 547 -17.56 4.54 8.16
C ILE A 547 -18.62 4.07 7.17
N GLY A 548 -19.86 4.02 7.63
CA GLY A 548 -21.04 3.98 6.76
C GLY A 548 -21.38 5.40 6.28
N PRO A 549 -21.43 5.69 4.97
CA PRO A 549 -21.71 7.05 4.49
C PRO A 549 -23.20 7.41 4.65
N PRO A 550 -23.52 8.69 4.88
CA PRO A 550 -24.89 9.16 4.81
C PRO A 550 -25.38 9.06 3.35
N CYS A 551 -26.65 8.74 3.19
CA CYS A 551 -27.29 8.50 1.90
C CYS A 551 -28.26 9.65 1.59
N SER A 552 -28.39 9.98 0.31
CA SER A 552 -29.42 10.90 -0.18
C SER A 552 -30.10 10.31 -1.40
N ALA A 553 -31.33 10.75 -1.67
CA ALA A 553 -32.01 10.40 -2.92
C ALA A 553 -31.22 10.90 -4.14
N PRO A 554 -31.32 10.20 -5.29
CA PRO A 554 -30.71 10.65 -6.55
C PRO A 554 -31.10 12.10 -6.89
N LYS A 555 -30.16 12.85 -7.48
CA LYS A 555 -30.36 14.28 -7.82
C LYS A 555 -31.62 14.51 -8.68
N ALA A 556 -31.92 13.59 -9.61
CA ALA A 556 -33.11 13.66 -10.45
C ALA A 556 -34.41 13.61 -9.63
N LEU A 557 -34.49 12.72 -8.63
CA LEU A 557 -35.66 12.62 -7.76
C LEU A 557 -35.79 13.84 -6.84
N ARG A 558 -34.68 14.29 -6.24
CA ARG A 558 -34.68 15.48 -5.35
C ARG A 558 -35.16 16.76 -6.03
N LYS A 559 -34.95 16.87 -7.34
CA LYS A 559 -35.39 18.00 -8.16
C LYS A 559 -36.76 17.81 -8.79
N SER A 560 -37.38 16.65 -8.60
CA SER A 560 -38.69 16.32 -9.16
C SER A 560 -39.81 16.78 -8.23
N PRO A 561 -41.04 16.98 -8.75
CA PRO A 561 -42.19 17.30 -7.90
C PRO A 561 -42.62 16.13 -6.99
N PHE A 562 -42.07 14.93 -7.20
CA PHE A 562 -42.36 13.74 -6.40
C PHE A 562 -41.68 13.77 -5.03
N ALA A 563 -40.66 14.60 -4.84
CA ALA A 563 -39.92 14.67 -3.59
C ALA A 563 -40.70 15.40 -2.47
N ASP A 564 -40.48 14.98 -1.23
CA ASP A 564 -40.79 15.74 -0.03
C ASP A 564 -39.62 16.67 0.36
N LYS A 565 -39.76 17.34 1.51
CA LYS A 565 -38.75 18.24 2.08
C LYS A 565 -37.40 17.56 2.39
N THR A 566 -37.38 16.24 2.53
CA THR A 566 -36.16 15.45 2.77
C THR A 566 -35.50 15.00 1.46
N GLY A 567 -36.15 15.26 0.32
CA GLY A 567 -35.67 14.92 -1.01
C GLY A 567 -36.01 13.49 -1.47
N PHE A 568 -36.66 12.69 -0.62
CA PHE A 568 -37.16 11.36 -0.98
C PHE A 568 -38.57 11.45 -1.57
N MET A 569 -38.98 10.44 -2.33
CA MET A 569 -40.31 10.39 -2.94
C MET A 569 -41.40 10.34 -1.87
N ASP A 570 -42.36 11.25 -1.93
CA ASP A 570 -43.48 11.34 -1.01
C ASP A 570 -44.58 10.36 -1.38
N VAL A 571 -44.69 9.29 -0.58
CA VAL A 571 -45.65 8.20 -0.80
C VAL A 571 -46.50 7.94 0.43
N ASP A 572 -47.69 7.38 0.21
CA ASP A 572 -48.44 6.70 1.26
C ASP A 572 -47.70 5.41 1.66
N GLY A 573 -47.35 5.28 2.94
CA GLY A 573 -46.55 4.15 3.43
C GLY A 573 -47.26 2.79 3.35
N GLY A 574 -48.59 2.78 3.18
CA GLY A 574 -49.37 1.57 2.96
C GLY A 574 -49.48 1.22 1.48
N THR A 575 -49.98 2.13 0.65
CA THR A 575 -50.29 1.84 -0.76
C THR A 575 -49.09 1.96 -1.69
N LEU A 576 -48.03 2.65 -1.24
CA LEU A 576 -46.83 3.04 -2.01
C LEU A 576 -47.13 4.03 -3.15
N GLN A 577 -48.35 4.55 -3.22
CA GLN A 577 -48.76 5.56 -4.18
C GLN A 577 -48.21 6.93 -3.77
N SER A 578 -47.81 7.75 -4.74
CA SER A 578 -47.46 9.14 -4.46
C SER A 578 -48.65 9.88 -3.87
N LYS A 579 -48.42 10.62 -2.79
CA LYS A 579 -49.47 11.47 -2.19
C LYS A 579 -49.91 12.61 -3.11
N LYS A 580 -49.05 12.98 -4.07
CA LYS A 580 -49.26 14.11 -4.98
C LYS A 580 -49.74 13.67 -6.36
N PHE A 581 -49.36 12.46 -6.81
CA PHE A 581 -49.60 12.01 -8.18
C PHE A 581 -50.23 10.61 -8.20
N PRO A 582 -51.52 10.47 -8.54
CA PRO A 582 -52.25 9.21 -8.40
C PRO A 582 -51.75 8.09 -9.34
N ASN A 583 -51.08 8.43 -10.43
CA ASN A 583 -50.52 7.47 -11.39
C ASN A 583 -49.02 7.15 -11.13
N VAL A 584 -48.45 7.64 -10.03
CA VAL A 584 -47.02 7.47 -9.73
C VAL A 584 -46.88 6.70 -8.42
N PHE A 585 -46.03 5.67 -8.41
CA PHE A 585 -45.80 4.81 -7.26
C PHE A 585 -44.30 4.68 -6.99
N GLY A 586 -43.93 4.53 -5.72
CA GLY A 586 -42.56 4.34 -5.29
C GLY A 586 -42.23 2.88 -5.00
N VAL A 587 -40.96 2.51 -5.15
CA VAL A 587 -40.46 1.21 -4.71
C VAL A 587 -39.00 1.31 -4.25
N GLY A 588 -38.69 0.65 -3.14
CA GLY A 588 -37.34 0.56 -2.58
C GLY A 588 -36.84 1.86 -1.95
N ASP A 589 -35.53 2.09 -2.05
CA ASP A 589 -34.79 3.03 -1.20
C ASP A 589 -35.09 4.53 -1.50
N CYS A 590 -35.83 4.81 -2.58
CA CYS A 590 -36.13 6.16 -3.06
C CYS A 590 -37.30 6.84 -2.33
N MET A 591 -38.04 6.12 -1.48
CA MET A 591 -39.24 6.61 -0.80
C MET A 591 -38.96 7.15 0.60
N ASN A 592 -39.87 7.98 1.11
CA ASN A 592 -39.89 8.49 2.48
C ASN A 592 -40.59 7.55 3.49
N THR A 593 -40.64 6.25 3.19
CA THR A 593 -41.21 5.25 4.10
C THR A 593 -40.33 5.06 5.35
N PRO A 594 -40.92 4.89 6.55
CA PRO A 594 -40.18 4.83 7.82
C PRO A 594 -39.36 3.54 8.02
N ASN A 595 -39.51 2.53 7.16
CA ASN A 595 -38.91 1.20 7.38
C ASN A 595 -37.49 1.10 6.81
N ALA A 596 -36.72 0.14 7.33
CA ALA A 596 -35.38 -0.15 6.85
C ALA A 596 -35.38 -0.50 5.35
N LYS A 597 -34.45 0.12 4.62
CA LYS A 597 -34.27 0.07 3.16
C LYS A 597 -33.55 -1.21 2.72
N THR A 598 -34.22 -2.35 2.89
CA THR A 598 -33.64 -3.70 2.67
C THR A 598 -34.22 -4.38 1.42
N ALA A 599 -33.46 -5.32 0.84
CA ALA A 599 -33.96 -6.14 -0.28
C ALA A 599 -35.21 -6.96 0.09
N ALA A 600 -35.32 -7.35 1.37
CA ALA A 600 -36.52 -8.00 1.91
C ALA A 600 -37.73 -7.04 1.88
N SER A 601 -37.54 -5.78 2.26
CA SER A 601 -38.57 -4.73 2.16
C SER A 601 -39.01 -4.52 0.71
N VAL A 602 -38.05 -4.44 -0.23
CA VAL A 602 -38.35 -4.32 -1.68
C VAL A 602 -39.21 -5.47 -2.17
N SER A 603 -38.93 -6.70 -1.77
CA SER A 603 -39.74 -7.86 -2.17
C SER A 603 -41.21 -7.74 -1.72
N SER A 604 -41.44 -7.21 -0.51
CA SER A 604 -42.80 -6.92 -0.02
C SER A 604 -43.42 -5.70 -0.72
N HIS A 605 -42.63 -4.68 -1.05
CA HIS A 605 -43.11 -3.53 -1.82
C HIS A 605 -43.65 -3.95 -3.18
N LEU A 606 -42.92 -4.81 -3.90
CA LEU A 606 -43.31 -5.29 -5.23
C LEU A 606 -44.68 -5.97 -5.21
N LYS A 607 -44.99 -6.74 -4.17
CA LYS A 607 -46.31 -7.37 -4.00
C LYS A 607 -47.45 -6.35 -3.84
N THR A 608 -47.22 -5.30 -3.05
CA THR A 608 -48.22 -4.23 -2.86
C THR A 608 -48.36 -3.39 -4.13
N LEU A 609 -47.23 -3.07 -4.76
CA LEU A 609 -47.15 -2.29 -5.98
C LEU A 609 -47.87 -2.98 -7.14
N ASP A 610 -47.56 -4.25 -7.40
CA ASP A 610 -48.18 -5.05 -8.47
C ASP A 610 -49.70 -4.94 -8.45
N ARG A 611 -50.30 -5.13 -7.27
CA ARG A 611 -51.76 -5.07 -7.10
C ARG A 611 -52.30 -3.65 -7.19
N ASN A 612 -51.68 -2.69 -6.52
CA ASN A 612 -52.19 -1.32 -6.48
C ASN A 612 -52.00 -0.58 -7.81
N LEU A 613 -50.88 -0.82 -8.50
CA LEU A 613 -50.63 -0.29 -9.84
C LEU A 613 -51.62 -0.88 -10.84
N THR A 614 -51.87 -2.20 -10.78
CA THR A 614 -52.90 -2.85 -11.60
C THR A 614 -54.28 -2.24 -11.34
N PHE A 615 -54.64 -2.00 -10.08
CA PHE A 615 -55.91 -1.35 -9.75
C PHE A 615 -55.98 0.07 -10.32
N ALA A 616 -54.93 0.86 -10.17
CA ALA A 616 -54.86 2.21 -10.73
C ALA A 616 -54.98 2.22 -12.26
N MET A 617 -54.33 1.28 -12.96
CA MET A 617 -54.44 1.10 -14.42
C MET A 617 -55.87 0.74 -14.86
N LEU A 618 -56.64 0.07 -14.01
CA LEU A 618 -58.04 -0.27 -14.23
C LEU A 618 -59.01 0.83 -13.73
N GLY A 619 -58.51 2.02 -13.36
CA GLY A 619 -59.31 3.12 -12.83
C GLY A 619 -59.86 2.89 -11.42
N LYS A 620 -59.38 1.89 -10.69
CA LYS A 620 -59.79 1.56 -9.31
C LYS A 620 -58.83 2.21 -8.31
N LYS A 621 -59.35 2.54 -7.12
CA LYS A 621 -58.52 3.05 -6.01
C LYS A 621 -57.61 1.95 -5.45
N PRO A 622 -56.33 2.24 -5.14
CA PRO A 622 -55.45 1.32 -4.41
C PRO A 622 -56.07 0.86 -3.08
N TYR A 623 -55.94 -0.42 -2.78
CA TYR A 623 -56.52 -1.03 -1.57
C TYR A 623 -55.49 -1.84 -0.76
N PHE A 624 -54.48 -2.41 -1.41
CA PHE A 624 -53.51 -3.25 -0.73
C PHE A 624 -52.54 -2.41 0.10
N LYS A 625 -52.25 -2.86 1.32
CA LYS A 625 -51.33 -2.20 2.23
C LYS A 625 -50.08 -3.03 2.44
N TYR A 626 -48.93 -2.39 2.27
CA TYR A 626 -47.65 -2.86 2.77
C TYR A 626 -47.69 -2.91 4.30
N ASP A 627 -47.30 -4.06 4.85
CA ASP A 627 -47.35 -4.37 6.28
C ASP A 627 -46.14 -3.84 7.07
N GLY A 628 -45.25 -3.13 6.38
CA GLY A 628 -44.03 -2.57 6.92
C GLY A 628 -42.87 -3.56 7.10
N TYR A 629 -42.98 -4.76 6.53
CA TYR A 629 -41.98 -5.82 6.69
C TYR A 629 -40.58 -5.41 6.22
N ALA A 630 -39.58 -5.65 7.08
CA ALA A 630 -38.17 -5.57 6.79
C ALA A 630 -37.41 -6.76 7.41
N SER A 631 -36.25 -7.09 6.86
CA SER A 631 -35.35 -8.10 7.42
C SER A 631 -33.90 -7.64 7.36
N CYS A 632 -33.18 -7.83 8.47
CA CYS A 632 -31.78 -7.52 8.64
C CYS A 632 -31.02 -8.73 9.20
N PRO A 633 -30.37 -9.53 8.34
CA PRO A 633 -29.45 -10.56 8.80
C PRO A 633 -28.20 -9.93 9.44
N LEU A 634 -28.17 -9.87 10.77
CA LEU A 634 -27.10 -9.32 11.60
C LEU A 634 -26.00 -10.37 11.77
N VAL A 635 -24.89 -10.19 11.07
CA VAL A 635 -23.72 -11.08 11.23
C VAL A 635 -23.01 -10.68 12.50
N VAL A 636 -22.95 -11.60 13.44
CA VAL A 636 -22.37 -11.43 14.78
C VAL A 636 -21.06 -12.21 14.94
N SER A 637 -20.75 -13.13 14.02
CA SER A 637 -19.42 -13.75 13.91
C SER A 637 -19.18 -14.27 12.49
N LYS A 638 -18.02 -14.88 12.22
CA LYS A 638 -17.71 -15.51 10.92
C LYS A 638 -18.70 -16.60 10.50
N ASN A 639 -19.44 -17.18 11.44
CA ASN A 639 -20.34 -18.30 11.21
C ASN A 639 -21.68 -18.20 11.96
N ARG A 640 -22.00 -17.08 12.62
CA ARG A 640 -23.29 -16.90 13.31
C ARG A 640 -23.99 -15.63 12.82
N VAL A 641 -25.30 -15.74 12.65
CA VAL A 641 -26.20 -14.65 12.24
C VAL A 641 -27.40 -14.63 13.18
N ILE A 642 -27.80 -13.43 13.62
CA ILE A 642 -29.13 -13.15 14.16
C ILE A 642 -30.00 -12.72 12.99
N LEU A 643 -31.14 -13.38 12.77
CA LEU A 643 -32.03 -13.08 11.65
C LEU A 643 -33.10 -12.11 12.13
N ALA A 644 -32.83 -10.80 12.09
CA ALA A 644 -33.82 -9.84 12.56
C ALA A 644 -34.91 -9.59 11.51
N GLU A 645 -36.16 -9.97 11.81
CA GLU A 645 -37.33 -9.74 10.97
C GLU A 645 -38.38 -8.94 11.73
N PHE A 646 -38.89 -7.85 11.16
CA PHE A 646 -39.74 -6.91 11.90
C PHE A 646 -40.61 -6.05 10.98
N ASN A 647 -41.59 -5.39 11.58
CA ASN A 647 -42.32 -4.25 11.02
C ASN A 647 -42.56 -3.17 12.09
N SER A 648 -43.40 -2.19 11.77
CA SER A 648 -43.78 -1.12 12.72
C SER A 648 -44.55 -1.59 13.97
N LYS A 649 -44.97 -2.86 14.03
CA LYS A 649 -45.68 -3.45 15.16
C LYS A 649 -44.81 -4.40 16.01
N GLY A 650 -43.54 -4.61 15.64
CA GLY A 650 -42.63 -5.51 16.35
C GLY A 650 -42.04 -6.61 15.46
N PRO A 651 -41.52 -7.70 16.05
CA PRO A 651 -40.87 -8.79 15.31
C PRO A 651 -41.88 -9.57 14.44
N LEU A 652 -41.38 -10.10 13.32
CA LEU A 652 -42.15 -10.87 12.34
C LEU A 652 -41.39 -12.14 11.96
N GLU A 653 -41.46 -13.15 12.82
CA GLU A 653 -40.80 -14.43 12.59
C GLU A 653 -41.35 -15.14 11.34
N THR A 654 -40.44 -15.57 10.45
CA THR A 654 -40.79 -16.29 9.21
C THR A 654 -40.49 -17.77 9.32
N THR A 655 -39.54 -18.15 10.18
CA THR A 655 -39.11 -19.52 10.41
C THR A 655 -39.63 -20.04 11.76
N PRO A 656 -39.79 -21.36 11.93
CA PRO A 656 -40.12 -21.96 13.23
C PRO A 656 -38.91 -22.04 14.18
N LEU A 657 -37.78 -21.42 13.82
CA LEU A 657 -36.53 -21.44 14.57
C LEU A 657 -36.37 -20.11 15.31
N ASN A 658 -35.69 -20.11 16.45
CA ASN A 658 -35.44 -18.86 17.19
C ASN A 658 -34.52 -17.95 16.36
N GLU A 659 -35.07 -16.84 15.88
CA GLU A 659 -34.42 -15.85 15.02
C GLU A 659 -33.64 -14.77 15.80
N GLU A 660 -33.93 -14.63 17.09
CA GLU A 660 -33.30 -13.66 18.01
C GLU A 660 -31.89 -14.08 18.44
N LYS A 661 -31.55 -15.37 18.36
CA LYS A 661 -30.25 -15.90 18.80
C LYS A 661 -29.22 -16.05 17.67
N PRO A 662 -27.92 -15.82 17.94
CA PRO A 662 -26.84 -16.12 17.01
C PRO A 662 -26.84 -17.57 16.54
N ALA A 663 -27.09 -17.83 15.26
CA ALA A 663 -27.22 -19.19 14.75
C ALA A 663 -26.40 -19.48 13.48
N TYR A 664 -25.88 -20.71 13.40
CA TYR A 664 -25.15 -21.21 12.22
C TYR A 664 -26.09 -21.49 11.04
N TRP A 665 -27.32 -21.96 11.30
CA TRP A 665 -28.31 -22.19 10.24
C TRP A 665 -28.66 -20.87 9.52
N ALA A 666 -28.82 -19.77 10.28
CA ALA A 666 -29.08 -18.44 9.73
C ALA A 666 -27.87 -17.92 8.92
N PHE A 667 -26.65 -18.28 9.32
CA PHE A 667 -25.45 -18.01 8.53
C PHE A 667 -25.45 -18.77 7.19
N LEU A 668 -25.77 -20.06 7.18
CA LEU A 668 -25.89 -20.85 5.95
C LEU A 668 -26.97 -20.27 5.02
N LEU A 669 -28.12 -19.91 5.59
CA LEU A 669 -29.21 -19.24 4.89
C LEU A 669 -28.71 -17.94 4.24
N LYS A 670 -28.04 -17.07 5.00
CA LYS A 670 -27.48 -15.81 4.52
C LYS A 670 -26.39 -16.00 3.45
N LYS A 671 -25.50 -16.98 3.62
CA LYS A 671 -24.32 -17.17 2.78
C LYS A 671 -24.66 -17.84 1.45
N TYR A 672 -25.53 -18.84 1.45
CA TYR A 672 -25.77 -19.69 0.28
C TYR A 672 -27.17 -19.52 -0.30
N PHE A 673 -28.20 -19.50 0.54
CA PHE A 673 -29.59 -19.48 0.06
C PHE A 673 -30.05 -18.09 -0.37
N MET A 674 -29.86 -17.06 0.47
CA MET A 674 -30.32 -15.70 0.18
C MET A 674 -29.73 -15.11 -1.11
N PRO A 675 -28.43 -15.30 -1.46
CA PRO A 675 -27.90 -14.83 -2.73
C PRO A 675 -28.54 -15.53 -3.93
N ALA A 676 -28.77 -16.84 -3.85
CA ALA A 676 -29.45 -17.59 -4.90
C ALA A 676 -30.91 -17.12 -5.06
N LEU A 677 -31.61 -16.91 -3.95
CA LEU A 677 -32.98 -16.36 -3.93
C LEU A 677 -33.03 -14.94 -4.49
N TYR A 678 -32.02 -14.11 -4.21
CA TYR A 678 -31.90 -12.76 -4.74
C TYR A 678 -31.75 -12.78 -6.27
N TRP A 679 -30.77 -13.52 -6.79
CA TRP A 679 -30.44 -13.53 -8.23
C TRP A 679 -31.48 -14.26 -9.08
N ASN A 680 -32.00 -15.40 -8.61
CA ASN A 680 -32.91 -16.24 -9.38
C ASN A 680 -34.39 -15.98 -9.06
N GLY A 681 -34.70 -15.46 -7.87
CA GLY A 681 -36.07 -15.16 -7.44
C GLY A 681 -36.39 -13.67 -7.57
N LEU A 682 -35.81 -12.84 -6.70
CA LEU A 682 -36.18 -11.42 -6.55
C LEU A 682 -35.93 -10.63 -7.83
N ILE A 683 -34.71 -10.69 -8.39
CA ILE A 683 -34.34 -9.92 -9.59
C ILE A 683 -35.15 -10.34 -10.82
N ARG A 684 -35.59 -11.60 -10.88
CA ARG A 684 -36.43 -12.12 -11.98
C ARG A 684 -37.92 -11.93 -11.75
N GLY A 685 -38.33 -11.35 -10.61
CA GLY A 685 -39.75 -11.15 -10.27
C GLY A 685 -40.50 -12.42 -9.84
N TYR A 686 -39.81 -13.55 -9.64
CA TYR A 686 -40.44 -14.81 -9.20
C TYR A 686 -40.63 -14.88 -7.68
N TRP A 687 -40.03 -13.96 -6.92
CA TRP A 687 -40.10 -13.95 -5.46
C TRP A 687 -40.63 -12.61 -4.92
N ASN A 688 -41.82 -12.65 -4.29
CA ASN A 688 -42.55 -11.49 -3.78
C ASN A 688 -42.58 -11.44 -2.23
N GLY A 689 -41.50 -11.92 -1.60
CA GLY A 689 -41.29 -11.84 -0.17
C GLY A 689 -41.88 -13.00 0.65
N PRO A 690 -41.50 -13.10 1.94
CA PRO A 690 -41.78 -14.26 2.79
C PRO A 690 -43.22 -14.34 3.32
N ALA A 691 -44.09 -13.39 3.00
CA ALA A 691 -45.47 -13.35 3.49
C ALA A 691 -46.27 -14.66 3.21
N THR A 692 -45.96 -15.35 2.11
CA THR A 692 -46.57 -16.65 1.78
C THR A 692 -46.06 -17.77 2.70
N ILE A 693 -44.76 -17.77 3.03
CA ILE A 693 -44.16 -18.71 3.99
C ILE A 693 -44.69 -18.47 5.41
N ARG A 694 -44.84 -17.20 5.82
CA ARG A 694 -45.39 -16.83 7.14
C ARG A 694 -46.78 -17.39 7.40
N LYS A 695 -47.66 -17.43 6.38
CA LYS A 695 -49.01 -18.01 6.51
C LYS A 695 -48.95 -19.51 6.80
N PHE A 696 -48.02 -20.24 6.17
CA PHE A 696 -47.81 -21.66 6.42
C PHE A 696 -47.15 -21.91 7.78
N SER A 697 -46.15 -21.13 8.18
CA SER A 697 -45.48 -21.23 9.49
C SER A 697 -46.49 -21.07 10.65
N ARG A 698 -47.36 -20.05 10.61
CA ARG A 698 -48.39 -19.82 11.63
C ARG A 698 -49.41 -20.96 11.75
N LEU A 699 -49.72 -21.66 10.66
CA LEU A 699 -50.58 -22.85 10.67
C LEU A 699 -49.91 -24.05 11.35
N VAL A 700 -48.58 -24.14 11.32
CA VAL A 700 -47.81 -25.17 12.01
C VAL A 700 -47.68 -24.86 13.50
N ASP A 701 -47.47 -23.59 13.87
CA ASP A 701 -47.44 -23.16 15.28
C ASP A 701 -48.80 -23.16 15.95
N SER A 702 -49.90 -22.85 15.23
CA SER A 702 -51.25 -22.95 15.79
C SER A 702 -51.62 -24.40 16.15
N LYS A 703 -51.11 -25.39 15.39
CA LYS A 703 -51.24 -26.82 15.72
C LYS A 703 -50.44 -27.23 16.95
N LYS A 704 -49.31 -26.57 17.24
CA LYS A 704 -48.57 -26.79 18.50
C LYS A 704 -49.26 -26.17 19.71
N ARG A 705 -49.96 -25.04 19.55
CA ARG A 705 -50.70 -24.37 20.65
C ARG A 705 -52.10 -24.97 20.92
N HIS A 706 -52.70 -25.69 19.97
CA HIS A 706 -53.96 -26.42 20.18
C HIS A 706 -53.78 -27.82 20.80
N GLY A 707 -52.56 -28.20 21.18
CA GLY A 707 -52.27 -29.44 21.90
C GLY A 707 -52.30 -29.30 23.43
N SER A 708 -52.70 -28.14 23.97
CA SER A 708 -52.71 -27.87 25.41
C SER A 708 -53.96 -27.07 25.83
N CYS A 709 -55.14 -27.65 25.62
CA CYS A 709 -56.36 -27.23 26.31
C CYS A 709 -56.99 -28.50 26.92
N GLU A 710 -56.75 -28.62 28.23
CA GLU A 710 -57.38 -29.41 29.31
C GLU A 710 -58.17 -30.71 29.00
N LEU A 711 -57.79 -31.76 29.73
CA LEU A 711 -58.77 -32.50 30.54
C LEU A 711 -59.18 -31.64 31.73
#